data_AF-A0A3D2RVS6-F1
#
_entry.id   AF-A0A3D2RVS6-F1
#
_cell.length_a   1.000
_cell.length_b   1.000
_cell.length_c   1.000
_cell.angle_alpha   90.00
_cell.angle_beta   90.00
_cell.angle_gamma   90.00
#
_symmetry.space_group_name_H-M   'P 1'
#
loop_
_entity.id
_entity.type
_entity.pdbx_description
1 polymer ?
#
loop_
_entity_poly.entity_id
_entity_poly.type
_entity_poly.pdbx_seq_one_letter_code
_entity_poly.pdbx_strand_id
1 'polypeptide(L)'
;MKSKLVFAPSIHLALLIVLVLVLINEGSIGQIPIGARPLGMGESFVAIADDANAISWNPAGLVQLRQQAINGMYTDLYGIGLVHSYLSYILPLTDQHVIGIDWSSLGFEDEELNLQDNRMNLSYGIRLARQLSLGANFRYVSIDTTLDGESLGPATGLGMDLGIYLEPISGLSFGIFGKDLTNTKVKFETTKREDVVAYRQFRLGASYQLTDSSIIACDLDDYLHLGAEQWFGSLLALRGGIIGSVISLDSPNSEETFREPISFSLGGSLKYGALQFDYAYLNSPTLSNTHRFSMAFGFDYNPILIDIGSIQLRDVLTSFYLQYETPNPLSGELILSSKHNKDMTISVSVFVPGYMDNSTVVLDNKTLLGNTTGQVAEKVRIPLALALNQNVKELKDDLDTEVEITVSYQYLGRTREITRVEPITLRRMGKVAYRERLDPMVAFIDPDDIIIRNFAQAVSSMPVEIDSTRLDGLRQDNDSLLKAMQIFEALNAYGIRYEPHPETPFQSIYAKEYIVDVTTKYTQNLLDAADLWYIDSDGPFKEAKYPRDFLRTSGIGDCDDGTVLLTSLLEAVGIRTKLVDVGSSVFVMFDSRLTEKDIETLKISSGLFIKENDRLWVPVEVTHYGKSFMDAWQAGIDKFNSAALEDTLKLVDVHAAWDTYQRMHPSTKPTSIEPPPVKEIAMRVHQNLIELKELGEN
;
A
#
# COMPACT_ATOMS: atom_id res chain seq x y z
N MET A 1 4.22 18.23 -50.84
CA MET A 1 2.91 18.91 -50.66
C MET A 1 2.90 19.56 -49.29
N LYS A 2 2.62 20.87 -49.23
CA LYS A 2 2.49 21.63 -47.97
C LYS A 2 1.30 21.10 -47.17
N SER A 3 1.50 20.64 -45.93
CA SER A 3 0.41 20.34 -45.01
C SER A 3 -0.21 21.65 -44.54
N LYS A 4 -1.40 21.97 -45.04
CA LYS A 4 -2.21 23.06 -44.51
C LYS A 4 -2.63 22.66 -43.08
N LEU A 5 -2.15 23.39 -42.07
CA LEU A 5 -2.79 23.41 -40.76
C LEU A 5 -4.19 24.00 -40.96
N VAL A 6 -5.20 23.15 -40.85
CA VAL A 6 -6.59 23.59 -40.76
C VAL A 6 -6.86 23.79 -39.26
N PHE A 7 -6.85 25.03 -38.81
CA PHE A 7 -7.22 25.37 -37.43
C PHE A 7 -8.73 25.16 -37.24
N ALA A 8 -9.11 24.48 -36.16
CA ALA A 8 -10.50 24.20 -35.84
C ALA A 8 -11.28 25.50 -35.50
N PRO A 9 -12.58 25.60 -35.83
CA PRO A 9 -13.41 26.78 -35.58
C PRO A 9 -13.49 27.20 -34.09
N SER A 10 -13.22 26.27 -33.17
CA SER A 10 -13.14 26.52 -31.72
C SER A 10 -11.97 27.43 -31.31
N ILE A 11 -10.84 27.38 -32.02
CA ILE A 11 -9.64 28.20 -31.73
C ILE A 11 -9.88 29.66 -32.13
N HIS A 12 -10.57 29.88 -33.26
CA HIS A 12 -10.94 31.22 -33.71
C HIS A 12 -11.94 31.89 -32.77
N LEU A 13 -12.88 31.14 -32.20
CA LEU A 13 -13.82 31.66 -31.20
C LEU A 13 -13.12 32.01 -29.89
N ALA A 14 -12.19 31.18 -29.41
CA ALA A 14 -11.40 31.46 -28.22
C ALA A 14 -10.53 32.72 -28.39
N LEU A 15 -9.83 32.84 -29.53
CA LEU A 15 -9.04 34.03 -29.88
C LEU A 15 -9.91 35.29 -29.99
N LEU A 16 -11.14 35.17 -30.52
CA LEU A 16 -12.08 36.29 -30.58
C LEU A 16 -12.55 36.71 -29.18
N ILE A 17 -12.84 35.76 -28.29
CA ILE A 17 -13.22 36.05 -26.90
C ILE A 17 -12.06 36.73 -26.15
N VAL A 18 -10.84 36.21 -26.32
CA VAL A 18 -9.61 36.81 -25.76
C VAL A 18 -9.45 38.26 -26.25
N LEU A 19 -9.57 38.49 -27.56
CA LEU A 19 -9.45 39.81 -28.15
C LEU A 19 -10.54 40.77 -27.65
N VAL A 20 -11.79 40.30 -27.53
CA VAL A 20 -12.91 41.10 -27.01
C VAL A 20 -12.70 41.44 -25.54
N LEU A 21 -12.21 40.52 -24.70
CA LEU A 21 -11.94 40.77 -23.29
C LEU A 21 -10.83 41.81 -23.08
N VAL A 22 -9.79 41.79 -23.91
CA VAL A 22 -8.73 42.81 -23.89
C VAL A 22 -9.26 44.18 -24.35
N LEU A 23 -10.13 44.21 -25.37
CA LEU A 23 -10.70 45.46 -25.90
C LEU A 23 -11.72 46.15 -24.95
N ILE A 24 -12.25 45.45 -23.95
CA ILE A 24 -13.21 46.01 -22.97
C ILE A 24 -12.55 46.45 -21.64
N ASN A 25 -11.22 46.41 -21.55
CA ASN A 25 -10.51 47.00 -20.41
C ASN A 25 -10.75 48.52 -20.39
N GLU A 26 -11.18 49.02 -19.24
CA GLU A 26 -11.25 50.46 -18.97
C GLU A 26 -9.92 50.80 -18.27
N GLY A 27 -9.16 51.77 -18.82
CA GLY A 27 -7.74 51.98 -18.50
C GLY A 27 -7.34 51.92 -17.01
N SER A 28 -6.10 51.51 -16.76
CA SER A 28 -5.59 51.26 -15.40
C SER A 28 -5.36 52.54 -14.59
N ILE A 29 -6.31 52.94 -13.75
CA ILE A 29 -5.99 53.85 -12.63
C ILE A 29 -5.53 53.02 -11.43
N GLY A 30 -4.24 53.16 -11.08
CA GLY A 30 -3.73 53.02 -9.70
C GLY A 30 -3.95 51.68 -9.01
N GLN A 31 -3.67 50.55 -9.66
CA GLN A 31 -3.67 49.25 -8.97
C GLN A 31 -2.26 48.76 -8.70
N ILE A 32 -1.95 48.57 -7.41
CA ILE A 32 -0.61 48.18 -6.97
C ILE A 32 -0.58 46.66 -6.76
N PRO A 33 0.35 45.94 -7.41
CA PRO A 33 0.40 44.48 -7.32
C PRO A 33 0.83 44.00 -5.93
N ILE A 34 0.25 42.88 -5.50
CA ILE A 34 0.51 42.27 -4.19
C ILE A 34 1.46 41.07 -4.30
N GLY A 35 2.37 40.93 -3.32
CA GLY A 35 3.27 39.79 -3.17
C GLY A 35 4.62 39.98 -3.86
N ALA A 36 5.69 39.47 -3.23
CA ALA A 36 7.02 39.51 -3.83
C ALA A 36 7.20 38.39 -4.87
N ARG A 37 6.68 37.18 -4.64
CA ARG A 37 6.74 36.09 -5.63
C ARG A 37 6.08 36.45 -6.98
N PRO A 38 4.83 36.94 -7.03
CA PRO A 38 4.22 37.40 -8.28
C PRO A 38 5.02 38.54 -8.95
N LEU A 39 5.54 39.49 -8.17
CA LEU A 39 6.38 40.57 -8.71
C LEU A 39 7.65 40.02 -9.36
N GLY A 40 8.34 39.08 -8.71
CA GLY A 40 9.54 38.43 -9.26
C GLY A 40 9.29 37.63 -10.54
N MET A 41 8.04 37.27 -10.81
CA MET A 41 7.56 36.62 -12.05
C MET A 41 7.12 37.62 -13.12
N GLY A 42 7.44 38.90 -12.96
CA GLY A 42 7.01 39.95 -13.87
C GLY A 42 5.48 40.04 -13.93
N GLU A 43 4.81 39.87 -12.79
CA GLU A 43 3.35 39.95 -12.69
C GLU A 43 2.57 38.90 -13.52
N SER A 44 3.24 37.81 -13.92
CA SER A 44 2.62 36.64 -14.56
C SER A 44 2.22 35.61 -13.51
N PHE A 45 0.99 35.69 -13.00
CA PHE A 45 0.56 34.87 -11.87
C PHE A 45 -0.89 34.37 -11.94
N VAL A 46 -1.71 34.83 -12.89
CA VAL A 46 -3.13 34.47 -13.00
C VAL A 46 -3.35 32.97 -13.23
N ALA A 47 -2.47 32.34 -14.01
CA ALA A 47 -2.48 30.90 -14.26
C ALA A 47 -1.53 30.11 -13.34
N ILE A 48 -0.87 30.77 -12.39
CA ILE A 48 -0.05 30.10 -11.36
C ILE A 48 -0.87 30.03 -10.07
N ALA A 49 -1.19 31.18 -9.47
CA ALA A 49 -2.09 31.36 -8.31
C ALA A 49 -2.17 30.17 -7.33
N ASP A 50 -1.02 29.64 -6.94
CA ASP A 50 -0.83 28.40 -6.18
C ASP A 50 -0.43 28.66 -4.71
N ASP A 51 -0.35 29.93 -4.31
CA ASP A 51 0.04 30.36 -2.97
C ASP A 51 -0.92 31.40 -2.39
N ALA A 52 -0.56 31.95 -1.22
CA ALA A 52 -1.44 32.85 -0.49
C ALA A 52 -1.74 34.18 -1.19
N ASN A 53 -0.94 34.55 -2.21
CA ASN A 53 -1.23 35.71 -3.04
C ASN A 53 -2.40 35.45 -4.01
N ALA A 54 -2.86 34.20 -4.16
CA ALA A 54 -3.96 33.84 -5.06
C ALA A 54 -5.23 34.68 -4.84
N ILE A 55 -5.51 35.12 -3.60
CA ILE A 55 -6.63 36.04 -3.32
C ILE A 55 -6.59 37.27 -4.24
N SER A 56 -5.41 37.89 -4.39
CA SER A 56 -5.23 39.13 -5.15
C SER A 56 -5.03 38.94 -6.66
N TRP A 57 -4.72 37.71 -7.09
CA TRP A 57 -4.31 37.39 -8.46
C TRP A 57 -5.30 36.53 -9.22
N ASN A 58 -5.83 35.46 -8.60
CA ASN A 58 -6.91 34.65 -9.15
C ASN A 58 -7.51 33.77 -8.03
N PRO A 59 -8.67 34.11 -7.46
CA PRO A 59 -9.26 33.33 -6.37
C PRO A 59 -9.65 31.91 -6.78
N ALA A 60 -9.77 31.59 -8.07
CA ALA A 60 -9.97 30.21 -8.53
C ALA A 60 -8.75 29.31 -8.25
N GLY A 61 -7.56 29.90 -8.11
CA GLY A 61 -6.34 29.21 -7.73
C GLY A 61 -6.29 28.79 -6.25
N LEU A 62 -7.14 29.35 -5.38
CA LEU A 62 -7.15 29.04 -3.94
C LEU A 62 -7.26 27.54 -3.65
N VAL A 63 -8.00 26.79 -4.48
CA VAL A 63 -8.19 25.35 -4.32
C VAL A 63 -6.94 24.52 -4.64
N GLN A 64 -5.86 25.15 -5.11
CA GLN A 64 -4.55 24.51 -5.23
C GLN A 64 -3.86 24.39 -3.88
N LEU A 65 -4.15 25.30 -2.94
CA LEU A 65 -3.61 25.27 -1.59
C LEU A 65 -4.33 24.19 -0.77
N ARG A 66 -3.57 23.18 -0.33
CA ARG A 66 -4.08 22.09 0.51
C ARG A 66 -3.89 22.32 2.00
N GLN A 67 -3.06 23.29 2.38
CA GLN A 67 -2.71 23.61 3.75
C GLN A 67 -3.17 25.04 4.11
N GLN A 68 -3.31 25.30 5.41
CA GLN A 68 -3.55 26.65 5.88
C GLN A 68 -2.30 27.48 5.64
N ALA A 69 -2.47 28.75 5.32
CA ALA A 69 -1.36 29.64 5.06
C ALA A 69 -1.64 31.03 5.60
N ILE A 70 -0.65 31.62 6.25
CA ILE A 70 -0.59 33.05 6.54
C ILE A 70 0.50 33.63 5.66
N ASN A 71 0.25 34.77 5.03
CA ASN A 71 1.26 35.47 4.24
C ASN A 71 1.20 36.96 4.50
N GLY A 72 2.35 37.58 4.70
CA GLY A 72 2.51 39.01 4.92
C GLY A 72 3.48 39.60 3.92
N MET A 73 3.24 40.85 3.50
CA MET A 73 4.14 41.59 2.60
C MET A 73 4.27 43.04 3.05
N TYR A 74 5.46 43.60 2.84
CA TYR A 74 5.80 44.98 3.14
C TYR A 74 6.70 45.56 2.05
N THR A 75 6.43 46.80 1.65
CA THR A 75 7.25 47.55 0.70
C THR A 75 7.09 49.05 0.88
N ASP A 76 8.16 49.80 0.66
CA ASP A 76 8.14 51.24 0.39
C ASP A 76 8.25 51.41 -1.12
N LEU A 77 7.14 51.83 -1.74
CA LEU A 77 7.04 51.96 -3.18
C LEU A 77 7.86 53.15 -3.63
N TYR A 78 8.77 52.93 -4.59
CA TYR A 78 9.61 53.96 -5.20
C TYR A 78 10.54 54.70 -4.22
N GLY A 79 10.63 54.28 -2.95
CA GLY A 79 11.48 54.91 -1.94
C GLY A 79 11.06 56.34 -1.59
N ILE A 80 9.77 56.66 -1.74
CA ILE A 80 9.22 58.00 -1.47
C ILE A 80 8.40 58.06 -0.17
N GLY A 81 8.38 56.98 0.63
CA GLY A 81 7.54 56.89 1.82
C GLY A 81 6.10 56.44 1.55
N LEU A 82 5.83 55.92 0.35
CA LEU A 82 4.53 55.33 -0.01
C LEU A 82 4.53 53.86 0.43
N VAL A 83 4.07 53.60 1.65
CA VAL A 83 4.17 52.30 2.29
C VAL A 83 2.96 51.43 1.90
N HIS A 84 3.24 50.22 1.41
CA HIS A 84 2.22 49.21 1.12
C HIS A 84 2.45 47.97 2.00
N SER A 85 1.45 47.64 2.81
CA SER A 85 1.44 46.48 3.69
C SER A 85 0.30 45.53 3.32
N TYR A 86 0.53 44.23 3.47
CA TYR A 86 -0.44 43.19 3.15
C TYR A 86 -0.38 42.05 4.16
N LEU A 87 -1.53 41.48 4.47
CA LEU A 87 -1.68 40.27 5.27
C LEU A 87 -2.84 39.43 4.73
N SER A 88 -2.63 38.12 4.58
CA SER A 88 -3.65 37.18 4.15
C SER A 88 -3.65 35.92 5.00
N TYR A 89 -4.82 35.32 5.14
CA TYR A 89 -5.01 33.99 5.73
C TYR A 89 -5.91 33.14 4.85
N ILE A 90 -5.49 31.90 4.60
CA ILE A 90 -6.23 30.92 3.81
C ILE A 90 -6.55 29.71 4.67
N LEU A 91 -7.81 29.30 4.60
CA LEU A 91 -8.34 28.14 5.29
C LEU A 91 -9.01 27.18 4.27
N PRO A 92 -8.31 26.11 3.87
CA PRO A 92 -8.91 25.05 3.09
C PRO A 92 -9.93 24.27 3.92
N LEU A 93 -11.22 24.32 3.55
CA LEU A 93 -12.33 23.69 4.30
C LEU A 93 -12.49 22.20 3.97
N THR A 94 -12.32 21.84 2.69
CA THR A 94 -12.37 20.47 2.16
C THR A 94 -11.32 20.33 1.05
N ASP A 95 -11.31 19.24 0.29
CA ASP A 95 -10.47 19.11 -0.92
C ASP A 95 -10.99 19.93 -2.12
N GLN A 96 -12.22 20.44 -2.03
CA GLN A 96 -12.87 21.18 -3.12
C GLN A 96 -13.16 22.65 -2.78
N HIS A 97 -13.25 22.99 -1.50
CA HIS A 97 -13.68 24.31 -1.03
C HIS A 97 -12.60 24.97 -0.17
N VAL A 98 -12.27 26.22 -0.49
CA VAL A 98 -11.28 27.02 0.23
C VAL A 98 -11.83 28.42 0.47
N ILE A 99 -11.65 28.95 1.68
CA ILE A 99 -11.93 30.35 2.00
C ILE A 99 -10.62 31.09 2.28
N GLY A 100 -10.60 32.38 1.97
CA GLY A 100 -9.50 33.27 2.24
C GLY A 100 -9.98 34.62 2.76
N ILE A 101 -9.17 35.28 3.55
CA ILE A 101 -9.35 36.68 3.93
C ILE A 101 -8.02 37.41 3.77
N ASP A 102 -8.06 38.65 3.30
CA ASP A 102 -6.90 39.51 3.30
C ASP A 102 -7.19 40.95 3.73
N TRP A 103 -6.11 41.65 4.02
CA TRP A 103 -6.05 43.08 4.27
C TRP A 103 -4.84 43.67 3.57
N SER A 104 -5.05 44.73 2.81
CA SER A 104 -4.06 45.53 2.11
C SER A 104 -4.19 46.98 2.55
N SER A 105 -3.10 47.63 2.94
CA SER A 105 -3.06 49.04 3.32
C SER A 105 -2.00 49.76 2.53
N LEU A 106 -2.40 50.79 1.79
CA LEU A 106 -1.52 51.75 1.14
C LEU A 106 -1.57 53.05 1.93
N GLY A 107 -0.43 53.48 2.45
CA GLY A 107 -0.31 54.67 3.28
C GLY A 107 0.75 55.63 2.75
N PHE A 108 0.48 56.92 2.86
CA PHE A 108 1.45 57.99 2.61
C PHE A 108 1.23 59.11 3.62
N GLU A 109 2.31 59.62 4.20
CA GLU A 109 2.25 60.68 5.20
C GLU A 109 3.42 61.66 5.00
N ASP A 110 3.09 62.93 4.78
CA ASP A 110 4.04 64.05 4.81
C ASP A 110 3.47 65.23 5.64
N GLU A 111 4.08 66.43 5.52
CA GLU A 111 3.67 67.61 6.30
C GLU A 111 2.25 68.12 5.95
N GLU A 112 1.76 67.85 4.74
CA GLU A 112 0.49 68.38 4.21
C GLU A 112 -0.57 67.29 4.01
N LEU A 113 -0.17 66.09 3.57
CA LEU A 113 -1.04 64.99 3.17
C LEU A 113 -0.84 63.76 4.05
N ASN A 114 -1.94 63.26 4.61
CA ASN A 114 -2.02 61.91 5.16
C ASN A 114 -3.09 61.13 4.39
N LEU A 115 -2.67 60.07 3.69
CA LEU A 115 -3.52 59.20 2.90
C LEU A 115 -3.44 57.78 3.45
N GLN A 116 -4.60 57.15 3.64
CA GLN A 116 -4.70 55.75 4.00
C GLN A 116 -5.79 55.04 3.18
N ASP A 117 -5.41 54.17 2.25
CA ASP A 117 -6.31 53.30 1.48
C ASP A 117 -6.22 51.87 2.02
N ASN A 118 -7.25 51.47 2.77
CA ASN A 118 -7.42 50.12 3.29
C ASN A 118 -8.40 49.32 2.43
N ARG A 119 -7.99 48.12 2.04
CA ARG A 119 -8.81 47.17 1.30
C ARG A 119 -8.81 45.82 2.00
N MET A 120 -9.98 45.21 2.12
CA MET A 120 -10.16 43.87 2.68
C MET A 120 -10.93 43.00 1.71
N ASN A 121 -10.45 41.79 1.43
CA ASN A 121 -11.18 40.83 0.61
C ASN A 121 -11.62 39.63 1.44
N LEU A 122 -12.86 39.19 1.22
CA LEU A 122 -13.32 37.84 1.55
C LEU A 122 -13.36 37.03 0.27
N SER A 123 -12.66 35.90 0.27
CA SER A 123 -12.45 35.08 -0.92
C SER A 123 -13.00 33.67 -0.75
N TYR A 124 -13.55 33.14 -1.83
CA TYR A 124 -14.01 31.77 -1.89
C TYR A 124 -13.57 31.12 -3.19
N GLY A 125 -12.94 29.96 -3.09
CA GLY A 125 -12.54 29.11 -4.21
C GLY A 125 -13.25 27.76 -4.16
N ILE A 126 -13.70 27.28 -5.32
CA ILE A 126 -14.37 25.99 -5.49
C ILE A 126 -13.82 25.22 -6.69
N ARG A 127 -13.52 23.94 -6.49
CA ARG A 127 -13.17 22.99 -7.55
C ARG A 127 -14.44 22.31 -8.04
N LEU A 128 -14.91 22.70 -9.23
CA LEU A 128 -16.14 22.16 -9.83
C LEU A 128 -15.90 20.82 -10.54
N ALA A 129 -14.75 20.68 -11.17
CA ALA A 129 -14.33 19.46 -11.83
C ALA A 129 -12.82 19.26 -11.63
N ARG A 130 -12.29 18.08 -11.99
CA ARG A 130 -10.87 17.76 -11.84
C ARG A 130 -9.96 18.81 -12.50
N GLN A 131 -10.39 19.39 -13.62
CA GLN A 131 -9.64 20.37 -14.40
C GLN A 131 -10.12 21.81 -14.22
N LEU A 132 -11.27 22.07 -13.58
CA LEU A 132 -11.92 23.39 -13.56
C LEU A 132 -12.20 23.87 -12.14
N SER A 133 -11.72 25.07 -11.85
CA SER A 133 -11.98 25.77 -10.60
C SER A 133 -12.50 27.17 -10.85
N LEU A 134 -13.35 27.64 -9.95
CA LEU A 134 -13.88 29.00 -9.93
C LEU A 134 -13.54 29.66 -8.61
N GLY A 135 -13.45 30.99 -8.61
CA GLY A 135 -13.32 31.75 -7.39
C GLY A 135 -13.95 33.12 -7.47
N ALA A 136 -14.27 33.68 -6.32
CA ALA A 136 -14.84 35.01 -6.19
C ALA A 136 -14.24 35.74 -5.00
N ASN A 137 -14.08 37.05 -5.14
CA ASN A 137 -13.74 37.95 -4.06
C ASN A 137 -14.86 38.96 -3.85
N PHE A 138 -15.16 39.24 -2.58
CA PHE A 138 -15.93 40.40 -2.18
C PHE A 138 -15.00 41.37 -1.45
N ARG A 139 -14.90 42.58 -1.96
CA ARG A 139 -13.96 43.60 -1.48
C ARG A 139 -14.69 44.71 -0.74
N TYR A 140 -14.14 45.10 0.41
CA TYR A 140 -14.47 46.33 1.09
C TYR A 140 -13.29 47.29 1.00
N VAL A 141 -13.56 48.55 0.64
CA VAL A 141 -12.56 49.62 0.51
C VAL A 141 -12.91 50.74 1.47
N SER A 142 -11.90 51.28 2.16
CA SER A 142 -12.00 52.43 3.04
C SER A 142 -10.79 53.33 2.80
N ILE A 143 -11.04 54.54 2.31
CA ILE A 143 -10.02 55.54 2.05
C ILE A 143 -10.23 56.68 3.03
N ASP A 144 -9.20 57.01 3.81
CA ASP A 144 -9.14 58.21 4.63
C ASP A 144 -8.08 59.15 4.06
N THR A 145 -8.37 60.45 4.05
CA THR A 145 -7.45 61.46 3.55
C THR A 145 -7.59 62.73 4.38
N THR A 146 -6.46 63.20 4.90
CA THR A 146 -6.34 64.50 5.57
C THR A 146 -5.40 65.36 4.74
N LEU A 147 -5.81 66.59 4.45
CA LEU A 147 -5.02 67.56 3.70
C LEU A 147 -4.98 68.88 4.49
N ASP A 148 -3.79 69.41 4.75
CA ASP A 148 -3.55 70.63 5.54
C ASP A 148 -4.20 70.58 6.94
N GLY A 149 -4.24 69.39 7.55
CA GLY A 149 -4.88 69.16 8.85
C GLY A 149 -6.42 69.09 8.83
N GLU A 150 -7.05 69.25 7.66
CA GLU A 150 -8.49 69.09 7.46
C GLU A 150 -8.81 67.69 6.93
N SER A 151 -9.64 66.95 7.66
CA SER A 151 -10.08 65.62 7.20
C SER A 151 -11.12 65.75 6.11
N LEU A 152 -10.88 65.09 4.97
CA LEU A 152 -11.87 64.95 3.90
C LEU A 152 -12.95 63.90 4.25
N GLY A 153 -12.82 63.22 5.39
CA GLY A 153 -13.69 62.18 5.89
C GLY A 153 -13.54 60.85 5.14
N PRO A 154 -13.87 59.71 5.78
CA PRO A 154 -13.68 58.41 5.18
C PRO A 154 -14.61 58.23 3.96
N ALA A 155 -14.08 57.56 2.94
CA ALA A 155 -14.81 57.12 1.76
C ALA A 155 -14.84 55.61 1.74
N THR A 156 -16.04 55.03 1.69
CA THR A 156 -16.21 53.56 1.74
C THR A 156 -16.84 53.03 0.47
N GLY A 157 -16.44 51.82 0.06
CA GLY A 157 -16.86 51.22 -1.20
C GLY A 157 -16.87 49.69 -1.17
N LEU A 158 -17.55 49.10 -2.14
CA LEU A 158 -17.62 47.65 -2.35
C LEU A 158 -17.18 47.29 -3.76
N GLY A 159 -16.46 46.18 -3.87
CA GLY A 159 -15.97 45.62 -5.13
C GLY A 159 -16.17 44.12 -5.22
N MET A 160 -16.08 43.59 -6.44
CA MET A 160 -16.18 42.16 -6.70
C MET A 160 -15.19 41.73 -7.79
N ASP A 161 -14.52 40.61 -7.55
CA ASP A 161 -13.66 39.96 -8.54
C ASP A 161 -14.15 38.54 -8.79
N LEU A 162 -13.91 38.02 -10.00
CA LEU A 162 -14.15 36.62 -10.35
C LEU A 162 -12.93 36.01 -11.04
N GLY A 163 -12.65 34.76 -10.68
CA GLY A 163 -11.56 33.96 -11.21
C GLY A 163 -12.05 32.68 -11.85
N ILE A 164 -11.39 32.27 -12.91
CA ILE A 164 -11.50 30.94 -13.52
C ILE A 164 -10.08 30.37 -13.62
N TYR A 165 -9.92 29.11 -13.29
CA TYR A 165 -8.68 28.36 -13.44
C TYR A 165 -8.98 27.02 -14.12
N LEU A 166 -8.25 26.73 -15.20
CA LEU A 166 -8.41 25.53 -16.00
C LEU A 166 -7.05 24.85 -16.23
N GLU A 167 -6.95 23.57 -15.87
CA GLU A 167 -5.79 22.73 -16.14
C GLU A 167 -6.21 21.55 -17.03
N PRO A 168 -6.28 21.73 -18.36
CA PRO A 168 -6.80 20.70 -19.27
C PRO A 168 -5.91 19.47 -19.34
N ILE A 169 -4.59 19.64 -19.18
CA ILE A 169 -3.58 18.58 -19.11
C ILE A 169 -2.61 18.92 -17.98
N SER A 170 -2.05 17.90 -17.34
CA SER A 170 -1.12 18.06 -16.22
C SER A 170 0.00 19.02 -16.58
N GLY A 171 0.19 20.06 -15.77
CA GLY A 171 1.25 21.04 -15.91
C GLY A 171 1.01 22.14 -16.95
N LEU A 172 -0.09 22.14 -17.71
CA LEU A 172 -0.51 23.28 -18.54
C LEU A 172 -1.76 23.91 -17.94
N SER A 173 -1.65 25.16 -17.51
CA SER A 173 -2.74 25.86 -16.85
C SER A 173 -3.10 27.15 -17.57
N PHE A 174 -4.39 27.48 -17.52
CA PHE A 174 -4.96 28.71 -18.03
C PHE A 174 -5.76 29.38 -16.92
N GLY A 175 -5.71 30.71 -16.88
CA GLY A 175 -6.46 31.50 -15.91
C GLY A 175 -7.15 32.67 -16.59
N ILE A 176 -8.33 33.01 -16.09
CA ILE A 176 -9.04 34.26 -16.43
C ILE A 176 -9.35 34.94 -15.11
N PHE A 177 -8.96 36.20 -14.97
CA PHE A 177 -9.28 36.99 -13.79
C PHE A 177 -9.96 38.28 -14.21
N GLY A 178 -11.21 38.43 -13.81
CA GLY A 178 -11.97 39.67 -13.93
C GLY A 178 -11.95 40.40 -12.61
N LYS A 179 -11.17 41.48 -12.54
CA LYS A 179 -10.97 42.29 -11.34
C LYS A 179 -11.89 43.52 -11.39
N ASP A 180 -12.44 43.91 -10.24
CA ASP A 180 -13.30 45.08 -10.08
C ASP A 180 -14.47 45.10 -11.11
N LEU A 181 -15.14 43.95 -11.30
CA LEU A 181 -16.14 43.74 -12.36
C LEU A 181 -17.29 44.75 -12.38
N THR A 182 -17.61 45.33 -11.22
CA THR A 182 -18.68 46.31 -11.04
C THR A 182 -18.18 47.77 -11.09
N ASN A 183 -16.89 47.99 -11.32
CA ASN A 183 -16.14 49.21 -11.02
C ASN A 183 -16.26 49.56 -9.52
N THR A 184 -15.16 49.54 -8.78
CA THR A 184 -15.22 49.84 -7.35
C THR A 184 -15.39 51.33 -7.16
N LYS A 185 -16.52 51.71 -6.54
CA LYS A 185 -16.87 53.08 -6.22
C LYS A 185 -16.81 53.30 -4.73
N VAL A 186 -16.26 54.42 -4.31
CA VAL A 186 -16.27 54.86 -2.92
C VAL A 186 -17.20 56.06 -2.77
N LYS A 187 -17.85 56.16 -1.62
CA LYS A 187 -18.71 57.28 -1.26
C LYS A 187 -18.13 58.03 -0.08
N PHE A 188 -17.81 59.31 -0.28
CA PHE A 188 -17.29 60.18 0.76
C PHE A 188 -18.38 60.54 1.77
N GLU A 189 -18.12 60.38 3.06
CA GLU A 189 -19.11 60.68 4.09
C GLU A 189 -19.45 62.18 4.21
N THR A 190 -18.47 63.04 3.98
CA THR A 190 -18.57 64.51 4.10
C THR A 190 -19.31 65.14 2.91
N THR A 191 -18.87 64.85 1.69
CA THR A 191 -19.38 65.47 0.46
C THR A 191 -20.54 64.68 -0.17
N LYS A 192 -20.76 63.43 0.27
CA LYS A 192 -21.69 62.45 -0.35
C LYS A 192 -21.40 62.16 -1.83
N ARG A 193 -20.26 62.61 -2.35
CA ARG A 193 -19.79 62.34 -3.70
C ARG A 193 -19.41 60.87 -3.83
N GLU A 194 -19.69 60.30 -5.00
CA GLU A 194 -19.25 58.96 -5.38
C GLU A 194 -18.17 59.08 -6.45
N ASP A 195 -17.03 58.43 -6.20
CA ASP A 195 -15.90 58.39 -7.14
C ASP A 195 -15.51 56.94 -7.45
N VAL A 196 -15.13 56.68 -8.69
CA VAL A 196 -14.60 55.38 -9.11
C VAL A 196 -13.12 55.33 -8.74
N VAL A 197 -12.73 54.39 -7.88
CA VAL A 197 -11.34 54.22 -7.41
C VAL A 197 -10.62 53.06 -8.08
N ALA A 198 -11.38 52.17 -8.73
CA ALA A 198 -10.83 51.11 -9.56
C ALA A 198 -11.81 50.78 -10.69
N TYR A 199 -11.28 50.74 -11.91
CA TYR A 199 -12.00 50.30 -13.09
C TYR A 199 -11.87 48.80 -13.29
N ARG A 200 -12.84 48.21 -13.98
CA ARG A 200 -12.86 46.81 -14.35
C ARG A 200 -11.66 46.46 -15.24
N GLN A 201 -10.98 45.37 -14.90
CA GLN A 201 -9.87 44.83 -15.67
C GLN A 201 -10.03 43.32 -15.88
N PHE A 202 -9.63 42.85 -17.06
CA PHE A 202 -9.50 41.45 -17.37
C PHE A 202 -8.03 41.11 -17.62
N ARG A 203 -7.56 40.05 -16.95
CA ARG A 203 -6.25 39.46 -17.18
C ARG A 203 -6.40 38.00 -17.56
N LEU A 204 -5.67 37.60 -18.59
CA LEU A 204 -5.65 36.26 -19.13
C LEU A 204 -4.26 35.67 -18.91
N GLY A 205 -4.18 34.53 -18.24
CA GLY A 205 -2.91 33.88 -17.92
C GLY A 205 -2.78 32.51 -18.57
N ALA A 206 -1.55 32.15 -18.89
CA ALA A 206 -1.14 30.80 -19.23
C ALA A 206 0.17 30.45 -18.52
N SER A 207 0.28 29.23 -18.00
CA SER A 207 1.51 28.74 -17.38
C SER A 207 1.81 27.31 -17.83
N TYR A 208 3.09 26.97 -17.86
CA TYR A 208 3.55 25.63 -18.18
C TYR A 208 4.66 25.19 -17.22
N GLN A 209 4.43 24.06 -16.56
CA GLN A 209 5.40 23.39 -15.71
C GLN A 209 6.34 22.54 -16.57
N LEU A 210 7.56 23.02 -16.77
CA LEU A 210 8.59 22.35 -17.57
C LEU A 210 9.16 21.13 -16.85
N THR A 211 9.30 21.23 -15.53
CA THR A 211 9.72 20.17 -14.61
C THR A 211 9.05 20.38 -13.26
N ASP A 212 9.17 19.45 -12.32
CA ASP A 212 8.70 19.62 -10.94
C ASP A 212 9.30 20.84 -10.22
N SER A 213 10.37 21.44 -10.76
CA SER A 213 11.10 22.58 -10.20
C SER A 213 11.06 23.86 -11.05
N SER A 214 10.43 23.83 -12.23
CA SER A 214 10.55 24.92 -13.22
C SER A 214 9.20 25.30 -13.82
N ILE A 215 8.88 26.58 -13.81
CA ILE A 215 7.63 27.12 -14.37
C ILE A 215 7.95 28.29 -15.29
N ILE A 216 7.24 28.36 -16.41
CA ILE A 216 7.14 29.56 -17.24
C ILE A 216 5.69 30.02 -17.28
N ALA A 217 5.47 31.33 -17.30
CA ALA A 217 4.15 31.91 -17.37
C ALA A 217 4.11 33.17 -18.22
N CYS A 218 2.91 33.45 -18.73
CA CYS A 218 2.60 34.62 -19.50
C CYS A 218 1.21 35.09 -19.11
N ASP A 219 1.08 36.37 -18.75
CA ASP A 219 -0.21 37.00 -18.55
C ASP A 219 -0.39 38.15 -19.56
N LEU A 220 -1.62 38.39 -19.98
CA LEU A 220 -2.01 39.42 -20.93
C LEU A 220 -3.15 40.27 -20.37
N ASP A 221 -2.92 41.58 -20.34
CA ASP A 221 -3.92 42.64 -20.18
C ASP A 221 -3.56 43.79 -21.15
N ASP A 222 -3.53 45.04 -20.68
CA ASP A 222 -3.01 46.18 -21.45
C ASP A 222 -1.48 46.03 -21.69
N TYR A 223 -0.83 45.16 -20.90
CA TYR A 223 0.57 44.78 -20.98
C TYR A 223 0.71 43.26 -21.20
N LEU A 224 1.85 42.89 -21.79
CA LEU A 224 2.33 41.53 -21.87
C LEU A 224 3.30 41.33 -20.71
N HIS A 225 2.99 40.32 -19.90
CA HIS A 225 3.77 39.90 -18.75
C HIS A 225 4.38 38.54 -19.08
N LEU A 226 5.68 38.39 -18.85
CA LEU A 226 6.39 37.12 -18.98
C LEU A 226 7.16 36.83 -17.69
N GLY A 227 7.10 35.59 -17.22
CA GLY A 227 7.74 35.17 -15.98
C GLY A 227 8.34 33.77 -16.06
N ALA A 228 9.42 33.54 -15.33
CA ALA A 228 10.03 32.22 -15.15
C ALA A 228 10.47 32.00 -13.70
N GLU A 229 10.24 30.79 -13.18
CA GLU A 229 10.62 30.33 -11.84
C GLU A 229 11.48 29.07 -11.96
N GLN A 230 12.55 29.00 -11.16
CA GLN A 230 13.39 27.81 -11.00
C GLN A 230 13.71 27.57 -9.52
N TRP A 231 13.38 26.36 -9.04
CA TRP A 231 13.79 25.86 -7.72
C TRP A 231 15.10 25.07 -7.80
N PHE A 232 15.97 25.29 -6.81
CA PHE A 232 17.19 24.54 -6.60
C PHE A 232 17.02 23.69 -5.32
N GLY A 233 16.64 22.44 -5.51
CA GLY A 233 16.15 21.59 -4.42
C GLY A 233 14.85 22.12 -3.83
N SER A 234 14.67 21.98 -2.52
CA SER A 234 13.49 22.48 -1.79
C SER A 234 13.72 23.80 -1.03
N LEU A 235 14.94 24.35 -1.10
CA LEU A 235 15.40 25.46 -0.25
C LEU A 235 15.35 26.82 -0.95
N LEU A 236 15.81 26.92 -2.20
CA LEU A 236 16.03 28.20 -2.88
C LEU A 236 15.26 28.24 -4.21
N ALA A 237 14.57 29.35 -4.47
CA ALA A 237 13.99 29.65 -5.79
C ALA A 237 14.57 30.94 -6.36
N LEU A 238 14.76 31.00 -7.68
CA LEU A 238 15.09 32.20 -8.42
C LEU A 238 14.01 32.47 -9.47
N ARG A 239 13.73 33.76 -9.70
CA ARG A 239 12.70 34.24 -10.61
C ARG A 239 13.17 35.43 -11.41
N GLY A 240 12.66 35.54 -12.63
CA GLY A 240 12.81 36.72 -13.46
C GLY A 240 11.55 36.96 -14.28
N GLY A 241 11.28 38.23 -14.57
CA GLY A 241 10.16 38.61 -15.39
C GLY A 241 10.35 39.89 -16.18
N ILE A 242 9.50 40.07 -17.20
CA ILE A 242 9.51 41.18 -18.14
C ILE A 242 8.07 41.65 -18.32
N ILE A 243 7.87 42.97 -18.31
CA ILE A 243 6.57 43.62 -18.51
C ILE A 243 6.71 44.64 -19.63
N GLY A 244 5.84 44.57 -20.65
CA GLY A 244 5.84 45.49 -21.79
C GLY A 244 4.44 45.81 -22.32
N SER A 245 4.19 47.06 -22.70
CA SER A 245 2.89 47.51 -23.21
C SER A 245 2.55 46.88 -24.57
N VAL A 246 1.29 46.43 -24.74
CA VAL A 246 0.80 45.75 -25.95
C VAL A 246 0.05 46.70 -26.87
N ILE A 247 -0.51 47.79 -26.34
CA ILE A 247 -1.39 48.71 -27.06
C ILE A 247 -0.82 50.13 -27.04
N SER A 248 -0.25 50.55 -28.16
CA SER A 248 -0.15 51.97 -28.53
C SER A 248 -0.81 52.15 -29.90
N LEU A 249 -2.15 52.16 -29.89
CA LEU A 249 -2.96 52.59 -31.03
C LEU A 249 -3.61 53.92 -30.65
N ASP A 250 -2.83 54.99 -30.69
CA ASP A 250 -3.40 56.33 -30.80
C ASP A 250 -2.56 57.24 -31.72
N SER A 251 -3.30 57.78 -32.70
CA SER A 251 -3.05 58.90 -33.62
C SER A 251 -1.63 59.13 -34.20
N PRO A 252 -1.42 59.00 -35.54
CA PRO A 252 -0.13 59.27 -36.19
C PRO A 252 0.27 60.77 -36.25
N ASN A 253 -0.36 61.65 -35.47
CA ASN A 253 -0.18 63.11 -35.53
C ASN A 253 0.13 63.80 -34.18
N SER A 254 0.44 63.08 -33.11
CA SER A 254 1.02 63.68 -31.89
C SER A 254 2.54 63.46 -31.87
N GLU A 255 3.31 64.55 -31.87
CA GLU A 255 4.79 64.56 -31.83
C GLU A 255 5.40 64.04 -30.51
N GLU A 256 4.63 63.37 -29.64
CA GLU A 256 5.13 62.72 -28.43
C GLU A 256 4.72 61.24 -28.38
N THR A 257 5.34 60.42 -29.22
CA THR A 257 5.25 58.96 -29.07
C THR A 257 6.26 58.49 -28.03
N PHE A 258 5.97 58.71 -26.74
CA PHE A 258 6.67 58.00 -25.68
C PHE A 258 6.31 56.52 -25.80
N ARG A 259 7.19 55.71 -26.39
CA ARG A 259 7.16 54.25 -26.20
C ARG A 259 7.31 54.02 -24.70
N GLU A 260 6.26 53.56 -24.02
CA GLU A 260 6.38 53.16 -22.63
C GLU A 260 7.51 52.12 -22.50
N PRO A 261 8.48 52.30 -21.59
CA PRO A 261 9.66 51.44 -21.59
C PRO A 261 9.36 50.09 -20.92
N ILE A 262 10.11 49.07 -21.33
CA ILE A 262 10.01 47.71 -20.78
C ILE A 262 10.51 47.71 -19.33
N SER A 263 9.71 47.16 -18.41
CA SER A 263 10.13 46.91 -17.03
C SER A 263 10.67 45.49 -16.89
N PHE A 264 11.65 45.29 -16.01
CA PHE A 264 12.12 43.96 -15.64
C PHE A 264 12.03 43.77 -14.13
N SER A 265 11.82 42.52 -13.73
CA SER A 265 11.82 42.13 -12.33
C SER A 265 12.69 40.91 -12.07
N LEU A 266 13.20 40.84 -10.85
CA LEU A 266 13.97 39.72 -10.34
C LEU A 266 13.41 39.35 -8.98
N GLY A 267 13.42 38.07 -8.63
CA GLY A 267 12.99 37.63 -7.31
C GLY A 267 13.66 36.34 -6.86
N GLY A 268 13.53 36.07 -5.57
CA GLY A 268 13.99 34.82 -4.99
C GLY A 268 13.20 34.43 -3.75
N SER A 269 13.16 33.13 -3.46
CA SER A 269 12.57 32.58 -2.24
C SER A 269 13.59 31.76 -1.47
N LEU A 270 13.58 31.86 -0.15
CA LEU A 270 14.26 30.94 0.75
C LEU A 270 13.23 30.22 1.62
N LYS A 271 13.25 28.89 1.62
CA LYS A 271 12.30 28.04 2.34
C LYS A 271 12.98 27.22 3.43
N TYR A 272 12.55 27.40 4.67
CA TYR A 272 13.04 26.63 5.82
C TYR A 272 11.86 26.03 6.59
N GLY A 273 11.64 24.73 6.39
CA GLY A 273 10.47 24.02 6.93
C GLY A 273 9.16 24.61 6.40
N ALA A 274 8.32 25.08 7.33
CA ALA A 274 7.02 25.70 7.07
C ALA A 274 7.09 27.19 6.68
N LEU A 275 8.26 27.82 6.83
CA LEU A 275 8.48 29.24 6.57
C LEU A 275 9.10 29.46 5.18
N GLN A 276 8.60 30.46 4.48
CA GLN A 276 9.14 30.94 3.21
C GLN A 276 9.32 32.45 3.27
N PHE A 277 10.50 32.91 2.88
CA PHE A 277 10.82 34.33 2.75
C PHE A 277 11.02 34.63 1.28
N ASP A 278 10.30 35.61 0.75
CA ASP A 278 10.44 36.05 -0.63
C ASP A 278 10.93 37.48 -0.70
N TYR A 279 11.74 37.73 -1.72
CA TYR A 279 12.22 39.05 -2.08
C TYR A 279 12.01 39.28 -3.57
N ALA A 280 11.63 40.50 -3.93
CA ALA A 280 11.56 40.91 -5.32
C ALA A 280 12.04 42.34 -5.53
N TYR A 281 12.62 42.55 -6.68
CA TYR A 281 13.09 43.81 -7.21
C TYR A 281 12.35 44.10 -8.52
N LEU A 282 11.82 45.30 -8.65
CA LEU A 282 11.23 45.80 -9.88
C LEU A 282 11.95 47.08 -10.29
N ASN A 283 12.44 47.09 -11.53
CA ASN A 283 12.88 48.33 -12.17
C ASN A 283 11.68 49.01 -12.81
N SER A 284 11.34 50.19 -12.30
CA SER A 284 10.33 51.05 -12.93
C SER A 284 10.99 51.91 -14.01
N PRO A 285 10.34 52.13 -15.16
CA PRO A 285 10.94 52.94 -16.22
C PRO A 285 10.90 54.44 -15.96
N THR A 286 9.91 54.89 -15.19
CA THR A 286 9.60 56.31 -14.94
C THR A 286 9.78 56.69 -13.47
N LEU A 287 9.72 55.72 -12.57
CA LEU A 287 9.87 55.92 -11.12
C LEU A 287 11.13 55.18 -10.62
N SER A 288 11.50 55.45 -9.38
CA SER A 288 12.58 54.73 -8.71
C SER A 288 12.30 53.22 -8.61
N ASN A 289 13.36 52.44 -8.47
CA ASN A 289 13.23 51.00 -8.28
C ASN A 289 12.51 50.67 -6.97
N THR A 290 11.76 49.57 -6.98
CA THR A 290 10.99 49.12 -5.81
C THR A 290 11.50 47.77 -5.33
N HIS A 291 11.56 47.61 -4.01
CA HIS A 291 11.92 46.36 -3.35
C HIS A 291 10.73 45.86 -2.52
N ARG A 292 10.38 44.57 -2.67
CA ARG A 292 9.29 43.94 -1.91
C ARG A 292 9.80 42.77 -1.09
N PHE A 293 9.31 42.67 0.14
CA PHE A 293 9.59 41.57 1.04
C PHE A 293 8.27 40.88 1.40
N SER A 294 8.22 39.55 1.31
CA SER A 294 7.10 38.78 1.85
C SER A 294 7.56 37.59 2.68
N MET A 295 6.68 37.15 3.56
CA MET A 295 6.88 36.00 4.42
C MET A 295 5.59 35.18 4.45
N ALA A 296 5.71 33.90 4.12
CA ALA A 296 4.62 32.94 4.18
C ALA A 296 4.91 31.86 5.22
N PHE A 297 3.88 31.50 5.98
CA PHE A 297 3.88 30.40 6.93
C PHE A 297 2.74 29.44 6.59
N GLY A 298 3.10 28.26 6.09
CA GLY A 298 2.15 27.19 5.76
C GLY A 298 2.11 26.13 6.85
N PHE A 299 0.92 25.77 7.33
CA PHE A 299 0.75 24.73 8.34
C PHE A 299 -0.50 23.88 8.07
N ASP A 300 -0.43 22.59 8.40
CA ASP A 300 -1.57 21.69 8.39
C ASP A 300 -1.97 21.43 9.85
N TYR A 301 -3.06 22.07 10.31
CA TYR A 301 -3.65 21.70 11.60
C TYR A 301 -4.31 20.32 11.44
N ASN A 302 -3.54 19.27 11.72
CA ASN A 302 -3.92 17.88 11.48
C ASN A 302 -3.98 17.11 12.82
N PRO A 303 -5.07 17.24 13.61
CA PRO A 303 -5.19 16.47 14.83
C PRO A 303 -5.29 14.99 14.49
N ILE A 304 -4.47 14.14 15.12
CA ILE A 304 -4.58 12.68 15.00
C ILE A 304 -5.88 12.28 15.71
N LEU A 305 -6.91 11.90 14.95
CA LEU A 305 -8.24 11.59 15.49
C LEU A 305 -8.47 10.10 15.75
N ILE A 306 -7.57 9.24 15.30
CA ILE A 306 -7.62 7.80 15.57
C ILE A 306 -6.51 7.46 16.57
N ASP A 307 -6.87 6.71 17.60
CA ASP A 307 -5.92 6.08 18.50
C ASP A 307 -5.60 4.67 18.00
N ILE A 308 -4.31 4.40 17.77
CA ILE A 308 -3.80 3.05 17.54
C ILE A 308 -3.40 2.52 18.90
N GLY A 309 -4.21 1.60 19.45
CA GLY A 309 -4.05 1.12 20.81
C GLY A 309 -2.92 0.09 20.95
N SER A 310 -2.98 -0.98 20.16
CA SER A 310 -1.93 -2.00 20.10
C SER A 310 -1.88 -2.64 18.73
N ILE A 311 -0.68 -3.00 18.30
CA ILE A 311 -0.41 -3.85 17.15
C ILE A 311 0.26 -5.10 17.69
N GLN A 312 -0.31 -6.26 17.43
CA GLN A 312 0.27 -7.55 17.79
C GLN A 312 0.57 -8.27 16.49
N LEU A 313 1.85 -8.42 16.16
CA LEU A 313 2.30 -9.19 15.02
C LEU A 313 2.88 -10.51 15.49
N ARG A 314 2.84 -11.50 14.61
CA ARG A 314 3.49 -12.78 14.83
C ARG A 314 4.44 -13.11 13.69
N ASP A 315 5.31 -14.08 13.93
CA ASP A 315 6.23 -14.57 12.92
C ASP A 315 5.48 -15.21 11.76
N VAL A 316 5.94 -14.95 10.54
CA VAL A 316 5.34 -15.52 9.34
C VAL A 316 6.12 -16.76 8.94
N LEU A 317 5.48 -17.92 9.00
CA LEU A 317 6.01 -19.14 8.44
C LEU A 317 5.82 -19.12 6.93
N THR A 318 6.87 -18.81 6.17
CA THR A 318 6.77 -18.68 4.71
C THR A 318 6.41 -20.01 4.01
N SER A 319 6.56 -21.14 4.70
CA SER A 319 5.98 -22.44 4.27
C SER A 319 4.47 -22.38 4.01
N PHE A 320 3.76 -21.45 4.65
CA PHE A 320 2.30 -21.28 4.58
C PHE A 320 1.88 -19.90 4.04
N TYR A 321 2.76 -19.20 3.31
CA TYR A 321 2.56 -17.78 2.98
C TYR A 321 1.21 -17.45 2.30
N LEU A 322 0.62 -18.39 1.55
CA LEU A 322 -0.69 -18.22 0.90
C LEU A 322 -1.85 -18.10 1.90
N GLN A 323 -1.75 -18.71 3.08
CA GLN A 323 -2.78 -18.62 4.11
C GLN A 323 -2.81 -17.22 4.75
N TYR A 324 -1.70 -16.49 4.69
CA TYR A 324 -1.64 -15.12 5.22
C TYR A 324 -2.33 -14.09 4.31
N GLU A 325 -2.74 -14.44 3.08
CA GLU A 325 -3.36 -13.51 2.12
C GLU A 325 -4.71 -12.93 2.59
N THR A 326 -5.46 -13.67 3.41
CA THR A 326 -6.77 -13.25 3.92
C THR A 326 -6.69 -12.82 5.39
N PRO A 327 -7.46 -11.82 5.84
CA PRO A 327 -7.45 -11.36 7.24
C PRO A 327 -7.60 -12.49 8.24
N ASN A 328 -6.56 -12.74 9.04
CA ASN A 328 -6.52 -13.82 9.99
C ASN A 328 -5.74 -13.43 11.25
N PRO A 329 -6.09 -13.97 12.44
CA PRO A 329 -5.37 -13.65 13.68
C PRO A 329 -3.90 -14.12 13.70
N LEU A 330 -3.51 -15.06 12.83
CA LEU A 330 -2.14 -15.58 12.74
C LEU A 330 -1.16 -14.55 12.17
N SER A 331 -1.64 -13.69 11.27
CA SER A 331 -0.87 -12.57 10.71
C SER A 331 -0.68 -11.44 11.73
N GLY A 332 -1.50 -11.45 12.78
CA GLY A 332 -1.55 -10.41 13.80
C GLY A 332 -2.89 -9.68 13.86
N GLU A 333 -2.99 -8.77 14.84
CA GLU A 333 -4.19 -7.96 15.10
C GLU A 333 -3.82 -6.50 15.36
N LEU A 334 -4.65 -5.60 14.82
CA LEU A 334 -4.61 -4.17 15.07
C LEU A 334 -5.85 -3.75 15.89
N ILE A 335 -5.64 -2.97 16.96
CA ILE A 335 -6.73 -2.38 17.76
C ILE A 335 -6.79 -0.88 17.55
N LEU A 336 -7.95 -0.40 17.09
CA LEU A 336 -8.22 1.02 16.85
C LEU A 336 -9.34 1.55 17.75
N SER A 337 -9.26 2.83 18.11
CA SER A 337 -10.38 3.56 18.73
C SER A 337 -10.42 5.03 18.29
N SER A 338 -11.58 5.68 18.38
CA SER A 338 -11.72 7.09 18.01
C SER A 338 -11.36 8.03 19.15
N LYS A 339 -10.57 9.08 18.88
CA LYS A 339 -10.37 10.25 19.76
C LYS A 339 -11.41 11.34 19.51
N HIS A 340 -12.24 11.17 18.48
CA HIS A 340 -13.22 12.14 18.02
C HIS A 340 -14.62 11.72 18.45
N ASN A 341 -15.51 12.68 18.69
CA ASN A 341 -16.88 12.41 19.19
C ASN A 341 -17.91 12.09 18.09
N LYS A 342 -17.51 12.14 16.82
CA LYS A 342 -18.33 11.70 15.68
C LYS A 342 -17.73 10.48 15.02
N ASP A 343 -18.61 9.70 14.41
CA ASP A 343 -18.26 8.53 13.62
C ASP A 343 -17.38 8.92 12.43
N MET A 344 -16.45 8.03 12.10
CA MET A 344 -15.53 8.18 10.99
C MET A 344 -15.49 6.90 10.16
N THR A 345 -15.38 7.05 8.84
CA THR A 345 -15.11 5.92 7.95
C THR A 345 -13.61 5.69 7.89
N ILE A 346 -13.19 4.46 8.16
CA ILE A 346 -11.80 4.03 8.20
C ILE A 346 -11.53 2.89 7.21
N SER A 347 -10.32 2.86 6.65
CA SER A 347 -9.78 1.72 5.91
C SER A 347 -8.35 1.44 6.39
N VAL A 348 -7.97 0.16 6.47
CA VAL A 348 -6.66 -0.28 6.95
C VAL A 348 -5.98 -1.07 5.84
N SER A 349 -4.71 -0.76 5.59
CA SER A 349 -3.86 -1.47 4.65
C SER A 349 -2.54 -1.88 5.29
N VAL A 350 -1.96 -2.97 4.79
CA VAL A 350 -0.72 -3.58 5.29
C VAL A 350 0.23 -3.83 4.12
N PHE A 351 1.51 -3.59 4.31
CA PHE A 351 2.53 -3.79 3.28
C PHE A 351 3.86 -4.23 3.87
N VAL A 352 4.48 -5.26 3.28
CA VAL A 352 5.82 -5.73 3.64
C VAL A 352 6.74 -5.46 2.44
N PRO A 353 7.63 -4.44 2.51
CA PRO A 353 8.49 -4.06 1.40
C PRO A 353 9.34 -5.23 0.86
N GLY A 354 9.35 -5.39 -0.46
CA GLY A 354 10.14 -6.42 -1.16
C GLY A 354 9.49 -7.82 -1.20
N TYR A 355 8.55 -8.10 -0.29
CA TYR A 355 7.83 -9.38 -0.19
C TYR A 355 6.34 -9.27 -0.48
N MET A 356 5.85 -8.07 -0.82
CA MET A 356 4.50 -7.84 -1.34
C MET A 356 4.59 -6.96 -2.57
N ASP A 357 3.71 -7.19 -3.55
CA ASP A 357 3.70 -6.41 -4.80
C ASP A 357 2.95 -5.09 -4.63
N ASN A 358 1.90 -5.07 -3.79
CA ASN A 358 1.10 -3.89 -3.45
C ASN A 358 0.63 -4.01 -1.99
N SER A 359 0.18 -2.89 -1.39
CA SER A 359 -0.45 -2.91 -0.07
C SER A 359 -1.77 -3.70 -0.09
N THR A 360 -1.96 -4.59 0.88
CA THR A 360 -3.20 -5.35 1.06
C THR A 360 -4.17 -4.55 1.91
N VAL A 361 -5.35 -4.27 1.38
CA VAL A 361 -6.44 -3.65 2.15
C VAL A 361 -7.13 -4.73 2.99
N VAL A 362 -6.92 -4.70 4.30
CA VAL A 362 -7.44 -5.71 5.25
C VAL A 362 -8.83 -5.34 5.78
N LEU A 363 -9.16 -4.05 5.74
CA LEU A 363 -10.46 -3.52 6.12
C LEU A 363 -10.74 -2.31 5.25
N ASP A 364 -11.91 -2.27 4.62
CA ASP A 364 -12.32 -1.14 3.80
C ASP A 364 -13.66 -0.57 4.24
N ASN A 365 -13.76 0.77 4.29
CA ASN A 365 -14.99 1.52 4.52
C ASN A 365 -15.76 1.12 5.79
N LYS A 366 -15.04 0.82 6.89
CA LYS A 366 -15.65 0.50 8.19
C LYS A 366 -16.00 1.78 8.94
N THR A 367 -17.19 1.85 9.52
CA THR A 367 -17.54 2.92 10.47
C THR A 367 -16.92 2.64 11.83
N LEU A 368 -16.09 3.56 12.30
CA LEU A 368 -15.55 3.61 13.66
C LEU A 368 -16.38 4.63 14.46
N LEU A 369 -17.04 4.19 15.54
CA LEU A 369 -17.94 5.05 16.31
C LEU A 369 -17.16 6.12 17.08
N GLY A 370 -17.78 7.31 17.17
CA GLY A 370 -17.24 8.42 17.94
C GLY A 370 -17.23 8.16 19.45
N ASN A 371 -16.21 8.67 20.14
CA ASN A 371 -16.12 8.64 21.59
C ASN A 371 -16.97 9.77 22.21
N THR A 372 -18.17 9.43 22.69
CA THR A 372 -19.08 10.39 23.33
C THR A 372 -18.82 10.43 24.84
N THR A 373 -18.87 11.63 25.44
CA THR A 373 -18.60 11.85 26.86
C THR A 373 -19.46 10.93 27.75
N GLY A 374 -18.81 10.06 28.53
CA GLY A 374 -19.48 9.11 29.44
C GLY A 374 -19.66 7.69 28.89
N GLN A 375 -19.23 7.41 27.66
CA GLN A 375 -19.17 6.05 27.09
C GLN A 375 -17.73 5.59 26.94
N VAL A 376 -17.50 4.28 27.08
CA VAL A 376 -16.19 3.67 26.78
C VAL A 376 -16.00 3.70 25.27
N ALA A 377 -14.88 4.28 24.80
CA ALA A 377 -14.56 4.31 23.38
C ALA A 377 -14.61 2.89 22.79
N GLU A 378 -15.33 2.74 21.67
CA GLU A 378 -15.36 1.48 20.93
C GLU A 378 -13.93 1.09 20.52
N LYS A 379 -13.54 -0.15 20.83
CA LYS A 379 -12.29 -0.73 20.37
C LYS A 379 -12.61 -1.72 19.26
N VAL A 380 -12.19 -1.39 18.04
CA VAL A 380 -12.33 -2.28 16.88
C VAL A 380 -11.06 -3.10 16.76
N ARG A 381 -11.21 -4.43 16.77
CA ARG A 381 -10.12 -5.38 16.51
C ARG A 381 -10.15 -5.79 15.04
N ILE A 382 -9.01 -5.71 14.39
CA ILE A 382 -8.87 -5.91 12.95
C ILE A 382 -7.77 -6.96 12.75
N PRO A 383 -8.13 -8.20 12.36
CA PRO A 383 -7.16 -9.18 11.92
C PRO A 383 -6.41 -8.67 10.68
N LEU A 384 -5.10 -8.89 10.65
CA LEU A 384 -4.24 -8.46 9.55
C LEU A 384 -4.13 -9.54 8.48
N ALA A 385 -3.65 -9.16 7.30
CA ALA A 385 -3.36 -10.06 6.19
C ALA A 385 -2.09 -9.60 5.47
N LEU A 386 -1.27 -10.55 5.04
CA LEU A 386 -0.01 -10.34 4.35
C LEU A 386 -0.08 -11.10 3.03
N ALA A 387 -0.38 -10.40 1.93
CA ALA A 387 -0.43 -11.01 0.61
C ALA A 387 0.97 -11.10 0.00
N LEU A 388 1.74 -12.09 0.48
CA LEU A 388 3.15 -12.24 0.17
C LEU A 388 3.37 -12.76 -1.26
N ASN A 389 4.36 -12.19 -1.95
CA ASN A 389 4.75 -12.59 -3.30
C ASN A 389 5.73 -13.77 -3.28
N GLN A 390 6.12 -14.25 -4.46
CA GLN A 390 6.94 -15.45 -4.58
C GLN A 390 8.39 -15.30 -4.06
N ASN A 391 8.85 -14.07 -3.77
CA ASN A 391 10.20 -13.84 -3.27
C ASN A 391 10.44 -14.51 -1.90
N VAL A 392 9.38 -14.72 -1.11
CA VAL A 392 9.48 -15.44 0.16
C VAL A 392 10.00 -16.87 0.01
N LYS A 393 9.83 -17.48 -1.18
CA LYS A 393 10.34 -18.82 -1.50
C LYS A 393 11.85 -18.86 -1.68
N GLU A 394 12.49 -17.71 -1.90
CA GLU A 394 13.93 -17.60 -2.17
C GLU A 394 14.75 -17.28 -0.91
N LEU A 395 14.08 -17.12 0.25
CA LEU A 395 14.73 -16.87 1.53
C LEU A 395 15.68 -18.02 1.90
N LYS A 396 16.96 -17.69 2.11
CA LYS A 396 17.99 -18.64 2.53
C LYS A 396 18.01 -18.83 4.05
N ASP A 397 17.77 -17.76 4.78
CA ASP A 397 17.77 -17.69 6.25
C ASP A 397 16.49 -16.99 6.70
N ASP A 398 16.15 -17.11 7.98
CA ASP A 398 15.09 -16.30 8.58
C ASP A 398 15.44 -14.81 8.43
N LEU A 399 14.44 -13.99 8.13
CA LEU A 399 14.63 -12.58 7.83
C LEU A 399 13.79 -11.71 8.77
N ASP A 400 14.48 -10.86 9.53
CA ASP A 400 13.84 -9.76 10.24
C ASP A 400 13.65 -8.58 9.28
N THR A 401 12.41 -8.15 9.11
CA THR A 401 12.02 -7.05 8.24
C THR A 401 10.96 -6.19 8.93
N GLU A 402 10.39 -5.24 8.20
CA GLU A 402 9.38 -4.31 8.70
C GLU A 402 8.08 -4.46 7.92
N VAL A 403 6.97 -4.26 8.61
CA VAL A 403 5.63 -4.16 8.02
C VAL A 403 5.08 -2.76 8.24
N GLU A 404 4.57 -2.17 7.17
CA GLU A 404 3.88 -0.88 7.17
C GLU A 404 2.38 -1.10 7.31
N ILE A 405 1.78 -0.56 8.37
CA ILE A 405 0.35 -0.58 8.62
C ILE A 405 -0.18 0.84 8.48
N THR A 406 -0.99 1.07 7.45
CA THR A 406 -1.56 2.39 7.14
C THR A 406 -3.05 2.41 7.43
N VAL A 407 -3.45 3.27 8.37
CA VAL A 407 -4.84 3.55 8.71
C VAL A 407 -5.25 4.85 8.02
N SER A 408 -6.19 4.74 7.09
CA SER A 408 -6.80 5.87 6.39
C SER A 408 -8.19 6.18 6.97
N TYR A 409 -8.56 7.45 7.05
CA TYR A 409 -9.87 7.87 7.56
C TYR A 409 -10.36 9.18 6.95
N GLN A 410 -11.68 9.32 6.82
CA GLN A 410 -12.31 10.53 6.32
C GLN A 410 -12.61 11.52 7.45
N TYR A 411 -12.04 12.73 7.37
CA TYR A 411 -12.35 13.82 8.30
C TYR A 411 -12.52 15.15 7.56
N LEU A 412 -13.66 15.82 7.77
CA LEU A 412 -14.03 17.07 7.08
C LEU A 412 -13.92 16.98 5.54
N GLY A 413 -14.26 15.81 4.97
CA GLY A 413 -14.19 15.58 3.53
C GLY A 413 -12.78 15.42 2.97
N ARG A 414 -11.79 15.12 3.83
CA ARG A 414 -10.43 14.76 3.45
C ARG A 414 -10.08 13.34 3.90
N THR A 415 -9.37 12.60 3.06
CA THR A 415 -8.66 11.39 3.48
C THR A 415 -7.43 11.78 4.30
N ARG A 416 -7.30 11.23 5.50
CA ARG A 416 -6.16 11.36 6.39
C ARG A 416 -5.54 9.98 6.59
N GLU A 417 -4.23 9.90 6.69
CA GLU A 417 -3.50 8.65 6.85
C GLU A 417 -2.58 8.68 8.07
N ILE A 418 -2.47 7.54 8.75
CA ILE A 418 -1.54 7.29 9.84
C ILE A 418 -0.82 5.98 9.50
N THR A 419 0.49 6.05 9.27
CA THR A 419 1.31 4.86 9.02
C THR A 419 2.12 4.52 10.26
N ARG A 420 2.12 3.24 10.63
CA ARG A 420 3.00 2.65 11.65
C ARG A 420 3.87 1.60 11.00
N VAL A 421 5.13 1.58 11.40
CA VAL A 421 6.11 0.60 10.94
C VAL A 421 6.46 -0.25 12.15
N GLU A 422 6.27 -1.56 12.02
CA GLU A 422 6.52 -2.53 13.10
C GLU A 422 7.43 -3.66 12.58
N PRO A 423 8.30 -4.22 13.43
CA PRO A 423 9.15 -5.32 13.04
C PRO A 423 8.34 -6.61 12.86
N ILE A 424 8.73 -7.43 11.89
CA ILE A 424 8.17 -8.77 11.65
C ILE A 424 9.27 -9.73 11.18
N THR A 425 9.23 -10.98 11.63
CA THR A 425 10.17 -12.01 11.19
C THR A 425 9.51 -12.93 10.17
N LEU A 426 10.09 -12.99 8.95
CA LEU A 426 9.75 -13.98 7.93
C LEU A 426 10.64 -15.21 8.13
N ARG A 427 10.05 -16.29 8.64
CA ARG A 427 10.73 -17.57 8.85
C ARG A 427 10.83 -18.31 7.53
N ARG A 428 12.04 -18.77 7.16
CA ARG A 428 12.28 -19.40 5.85
C ARG A 428 11.45 -20.67 5.66
N MET A 429 11.26 -21.07 4.40
CA MET A 429 10.55 -22.31 4.07
C MET A 429 11.24 -23.52 4.73
N GLY A 430 10.44 -24.46 5.22
CA GLY A 430 10.92 -25.59 6.04
C GLY A 430 10.72 -25.38 7.54
N LYS A 431 10.47 -24.15 8.00
CA LYS A 431 10.15 -23.90 9.42
C LYS A 431 8.70 -24.30 9.73
N VAL A 432 8.54 -25.04 10.83
CA VAL A 432 7.26 -25.45 11.43
C VAL A 432 7.35 -25.24 12.93
N ALA A 433 6.27 -24.80 13.57
CA ALA A 433 6.30 -24.52 15.00
C ALA A 433 5.98 -25.75 15.87
N TYR A 434 6.66 -25.88 17.01
CA TYR A 434 6.63 -27.07 17.87
C TYR A 434 5.30 -27.35 18.57
N ARG A 435 4.43 -26.34 18.73
CA ARG A 435 3.16 -26.53 19.45
C ARG A 435 2.12 -27.32 18.65
N GLU A 436 2.40 -27.59 17.38
CA GLU A 436 1.44 -28.16 16.45
C GLU A 436 1.34 -29.68 16.59
N ARG A 437 0.10 -30.18 16.60
CA ARG A 437 -0.21 -31.59 16.35
C ARG A 437 0.17 -31.92 14.89
N LEU A 438 0.24 -33.20 14.51
CA LEU A 438 0.57 -33.75 13.17
C LEU A 438 0.20 -32.93 11.90
N ASP A 439 -0.82 -32.08 11.96
CA ASP A 439 -1.57 -31.56 10.82
C ASP A 439 -0.75 -30.64 9.89
N PRO A 440 0.11 -29.71 10.38
CA PRO A 440 0.87 -28.80 9.50
C PRO A 440 1.99 -29.49 8.71
N MET A 441 2.45 -30.66 9.17
CA MET A 441 3.38 -31.50 8.40
C MET A 441 2.77 -31.99 7.08
N VAL A 442 1.44 -32.09 7.02
CA VAL A 442 0.72 -32.50 5.80
C VAL A 442 0.93 -31.52 4.64
N ALA A 443 1.24 -30.25 4.92
CA ALA A 443 1.58 -29.26 3.90
C ALA A 443 2.89 -29.57 3.15
N PHE A 444 3.78 -30.37 3.75
CA PHE A 444 5.03 -30.82 3.15
C PHE A 444 4.86 -32.10 2.32
N ILE A 445 3.72 -32.79 2.45
CA ILE A 445 3.42 -33.98 1.66
C ILE A 445 3.06 -33.54 0.25
N ASP A 446 3.92 -33.91 -0.69
CA ASP A 446 3.91 -33.38 -2.05
C ASP A 446 4.00 -34.51 -3.08
N PRO A 447 2.88 -35.18 -3.39
CA PRO A 447 2.84 -36.22 -4.42
C PRO A 447 2.92 -35.66 -5.85
N ASP A 448 2.69 -34.34 -6.01
CA ASP A 448 2.65 -33.68 -7.30
C ASP A 448 4.02 -33.15 -7.74
N ASP A 449 4.99 -33.12 -6.83
CA ASP A 449 6.37 -32.86 -7.15
C ASP A 449 6.90 -33.82 -8.23
N ILE A 450 7.56 -33.25 -9.24
CA ILE A 450 8.04 -34.01 -10.39
C ILE A 450 9.13 -35.02 -10.03
N ILE A 451 9.97 -34.75 -9.02
CA ILE A 451 11.02 -35.68 -8.57
C ILE A 451 10.37 -36.85 -7.83
N ILE A 452 9.49 -36.55 -6.88
CA ILE A 452 8.73 -37.56 -6.12
C ILE A 452 7.90 -38.43 -7.04
N ARG A 453 7.12 -37.82 -7.94
CA ARG A 453 6.25 -38.55 -8.87
C ARG A 453 7.06 -39.44 -9.81
N ASN A 454 8.14 -38.93 -10.41
CA ASN A 454 8.98 -39.72 -11.31
C ASN A 454 9.67 -40.88 -10.58
N PHE A 455 10.18 -40.64 -9.36
CA PHE A 455 10.79 -41.69 -8.56
C PHE A 455 9.78 -42.79 -8.20
N ALA A 456 8.61 -42.39 -7.66
CA ALA A 456 7.56 -43.32 -7.26
C ALA A 456 7.02 -44.13 -8.44
N GLN A 457 6.78 -43.49 -9.60
CA GLN A 457 6.34 -44.16 -10.82
C GLN A 457 7.40 -45.11 -11.38
N ALA A 458 8.67 -44.70 -11.41
CA ALA A 458 9.76 -45.54 -11.91
C ALA A 458 9.93 -46.80 -11.06
N VAL A 459 9.81 -46.69 -9.73
CA VAL A 459 9.93 -47.81 -8.80
C VAL A 459 8.70 -48.72 -8.82
N SER A 460 7.49 -48.15 -8.76
CA SER A 460 6.25 -48.93 -8.73
C SER A 460 5.92 -49.64 -10.05
N SER A 461 6.52 -49.21 -11.17
CA SER A 461 6.35 -49.86 -12.48
C SER A 461 7.35 -50.98 -12.75
N MET A 462 8.27 -51.26 -11.80
CA MET A 462 9.29 -52.30 -11.99
C MET A 462 8.67 -53.71 -11.98
N PRO A 463 9.09 -54.61 -12.88
CA PRO A 463 8.62 -55.99 -12.86
C PRO A 463 9.19 -56.72 -11.64
N VAL A 464 8.32 -57.35 -10.84
CA VAL A 464 8.70 -58.20 -9.71
C VAL A 464 8.33 -59.64 -10.03
N GLU A 465 9.29 -60.55 -10.00
CA GLU A 465 9.04 -62.00 -10.10
C GLU A 465 8.46 -62.51 -8.77
N ILE A 466 7.21 -62.96 -8.81
CA ILE A 466 6.53 -63.64 -7.70
C ILE A 466 6.61 -65.13 -8.02
N ASP A 467 7.51 -65.85 -7.35
CA ASP A 467 7.74 -67.29 -7.58
C ASP A 467 6.61 -68.19 -7.03
N SER A 468 5.56 -67.61 -6.43
CA SER A 468 4.49 -68.37 -5.78
C SER A 468 3.12 -68.10 -6.41
N THR A 469 2.45 -69.17 -6.84
CA THR A 469 1.05 -69.13 -7.30
C THR A 469 0.07 -68.65 -6.23
N ARG A 470 0.47 -68.72 -4.94
CA ARG A 470 -0.30 -68.23 -3.78
C ARG A 470 -0.39 -66.70 -3.75
N LEU A 471 0.69 -66.00 -4.09
CA LEU A 471 0.79 -64.53 -3.99
C LEU A 471 0.54 -63.82 -5.34
N ASP A 472 0.22 -64.57 -6.41
CA ASP A 472 -0.14 -63.99 -7.72
C ASP A 472 -1.35 -63.03 -7.65
N GLY A 473 -2.22 -63.19 -6.64
CA GLY A 473 -3.33 -62.28 -6.36
C GLY A 473 -2.91 -60.84 -6.04
N LEU A 474 -1.65 -60.60 -5.65
CA LEU A 474 -1.09 -59.27 -5.41
C LEU A 474 -0.87 -58.45 -6.70
N ARG A 475 -0.99 -59.07 -7.89
CA ARG A 475 -0.81 -58.41 -9.21
C ARG A 475 -2.11 -57.92 -9.86
N GLN A 476 -3.28 -58.21 -9.27
CA GLN A 476 -4.58 -57.79 -9.81
C GLN A 476 -4.92 -56.34 -9.40
N ASP A 477 -6.19 -55.93 -9.42
CA ASP A 477 -6.66 -54.55 -9.17
C ASP A 477 -6.21 -53.92 -7.81
N ASN A 478 -5.53 -54.68 -6.94
CA ASN A 478 -5.10 -54.32 -5.58
C ASN A 478 -3.57 -54.37 -5.38
N ASP A 479 -2.80 -53.78 -6.30
CA ASP A 479 -1.32 -53.80 -6.24
C ASP A 479 -0.70 -52.83 -5.20
N SER A 480 -1.50 -52.17 -4.35
CA SER A 480 -1.03 -51.19 -3.36
C SER A 480 0.06 -51.77 -2.44
N LEU A 481 -0.13 -52.98 -1.93
CA LEU A 481 0.84 -53.62 -1.02
C LEU A 481 2.19 -53.87 -1.71
N LEU A 482 2.16 -54.36 -2.96
CA LEU A 482 3.38 -54.63 -3.72
C LEU A 482 4.10 -53.33 -4.10
N LYS A 483 3.36 -52.31 -4.54
CA LYS A 483 3.90 -50.98 -4.84
C LYS A 483 4.53 -50.32 -3.62
N ALA A 484 3.87 -50.41 -2.45
CA ALA A 484 4.40 -49.90 -1.20
C ALA A 484 5.70 -50.61 -0.79
N MET A 485 5.76 -51.94 -0.94
CA MET A 485 7.00 -52.72 -0.74
C MET A 485 8.11 -52.26 -1.68
N GLN A 486 7.82 -52.08 -2.98
CA GLN A 486 8.81 -51.61 -3.96
C GLN A 486 9.33 -50.22 -3.60
N ILE A 487 8.44 -49.29 -3.24
CA ILE A 487 8.80 -47.92 -2.83
C ILE A 487 9.69 -47.95 -1.59
N PHE A 488 9.28 -48.67 -0.53
CA PHE A 488 10.06 -48.75 0.70
C PHE A 488 11.45 -49.38 0.47
N GLU A 489 11.52 -50.47 -0.27
CA GLU A 489 12.80 -51.12 -0.57
C GLU A 489 13.67 -50.31 -1.54
N ALA A 490 13.07 -49.50 -2.40
CA ALA A 490 13.82 -48.53 -3.18
C ALA A 490 14.43 -47.45 -2.28
N LEU A 491 13.71 -46.95 -1.26
CA LEU A 491 14.29 -46.02 -0.30
C LEU A 491 15.47 -46.66 0.47
N ASN A 492 15.33 -47.92 0.90
CA ASN A 492 16.42 -48.66 1.54
C ASN A 492 17.64 -48.85 0.62
N ALA A 493 17.42 -49.28 -0.63
CA ALA A 493 18.47 -49.46 -1.62
C ALA A 493 19.14 -48.13 -2.02
N TYR A 494 18.35 -47.04 -2.02
CA TYR A 494 18.84 -45.69 -2.24
C TYR A 494 19.67 -45.15 -1.06
N GLY A 495 19.58 -45.81 0.11
CA GLY A 495 20.37 -45.48 1.29
C GLY A 495 19.67 -44.55 2.27
N ILE A 496 18.34 -44.43 2.22
CA ILE A 496 17.56 -43.72 3.23
C ILE A 496 17.69 -44.45 4.58
N ARG A 497 17.95 -43.68 5.64
CA ARG A 497 18.18 -44.16 7.01
C ARG A 497 17.54 -43.20 8.00
N TYR A 498 17.05 -43.78 9.09
CA TYR A 498 16.61 -43.05 10.26
C TYR A 498 17.81 -42.69 11.14
N GLU A 499 17.88 -41.42 11.55
CA GLU A 499 18.75 -40.97 12.63
C GLU A 499 17.94 -40.08 13.58
N PRO A 500 17.89 -40.38 14.89
CA PRO A 500 17.20 -39.52 15.85
C PRO A 500 17.91 -38.17 15.92
N HIS A 501 17.15 -37.07 15.78
CA HIS A 501 17.74 -35.74 15.89
C HIS A 501 18.17 -35.45 17.34
N PRO A 502 19.42 -35.03 17.60
CA PRO A 502 19.93 -34.83 18.96
C PRO A 502 19.21 -33.72 19.76
N GLU A 503 18.49 -32.82 19.07
CA GLU A 503 17.76 -31.71 19.70
C GLU A 503 16.28 -31.99 20.02
N THR A 504 15.72 -33.17 19.73
CA THR A 504 14.30 -33.44 20.07
C THR A 504 13.99 -34.93 20.22
N PRO A 505 13.87 -35.47 21.44
CA PRO A 505 12.86 -36.50 21.65
C PRO A 505 11.51 -35.83 21.50
N PHE A 506 10.58 -36.46 20.79
CA PHE A 506 9.13 -36.22 20.81
C PHE A 506 8.50 -36.29 22.23
N GLN A 507 9.30 -36.25 23.30
CA GLN A 507 8.84 -35.91 24.63
C GLN A 507 8.46 -34.43 24.63
N SER A 508 7.27 -34.19 24.13
CA SER A 508 6.36 -33.19 24.66
C SER A 508 6.61 -32.95 26.15
N ILE A 509 7.38 -31.91 26.47
CA ILE A 509 7.41 -31.34 27.83
C ILE A 509 5.99 -30.90 28.23
N TYR A 510 5.05 -30.85 27.28
CA TYR A 510 3.67 -30.42 27.45
C TYR A 510 2.57 -31.50 27.30
N ALA A 511 2.86 -32.79 27.02
CA ALA A 511 1.77 -33.78 26.82
C ALA A 511 1.06 -34.21 28.12
N LYS A 512 1.55 -33.82 29.30
CA LYS A 512 0.89 -34.18 30.57
C LYS A 512 -0.25 -33.25 30.99
N GLU A 513 -0.38 -32.05 30.42
CA GLU A 513 -1.38 -31.06 30.90
C GLU A 513 -2.57 -30.82 29.97
N TYR A 514 -2.60 -31.39 28.77
CA TYR A 514 -3.76 -31.28 27.86
C TYR A 514 -4.31 -32.67 27.48
N ILE A 515 -4.87 -33.35 28.48
CA ILE A 515 -5.82 -34.45 28.23
C ILE A 515 -7.12 -33.81 27.75
N VAL A 516 -7.36 -33.82 26.44
CA VAL A 516 -8.66 -33.47 25.86
C VAL A 516 -9.25 -34.74 25.29
N ASP A 517 -10.35 -35.15 25.92
CA ASP A 517 -11.22 -36.29 25.69
C ASP A 517 -11.28 -36.77 24.23
N VAL A 518 -10.84 -38.01 24.02
CA VAL A 518 -10.66 -38.65 22.72
C VAL A 518 -11.88 -39.51 22.40
N THR A 519 -12.82 -38.95 21.65
CA THR A 519 -13.73 -39.75 20.82
C THR A 519 -13.89 -39.05 19.48
N THR A 520 -13.72 -39.81 18.38
CA THR A 520 -14.18 -39.73 16.97
C THR A 520 -14.82 -38.45 16.37
N LYS A 521 -14.76 -37.31 17.04
CA LYS A 521 -15.46 -36.05 16.78
C LYS A 521 -14.49 -34.90 16.52
N TYR A 522 -13.20 -35.08 16.81
CA TYR A 522 -12.20 -34.04 16.66
C TYR A 522 -12.04 -33.59 15.19
N THR A 523 -12.06 -34.55 14.24
CA THR A 523 -11.94 -34.24 12.81
C THR A 523 -13.20 -33.58 12.23
N GLN A 524 -14.39 -33.81 12.80
CA GLN A 524 -15.61 -33.10 12.37
C GLN A 524 -15.80 -31.73 13.03
N ASN A 525 -15.37 -31.55 14.28
CA ASN A 525 -15.56 -30.28 15.00
C ASN A 525 -14.52 -29.21 14.61
N LEU A 526 -13.35 -29.60 14.08
CA LEU A 526 -12.37 -28.67 13.51
C LEU A 526 -12.89 -27.92 12.26
N LEU A 527 -14.00 -28.37 11.66
CA LEU A 527 -14.64 -27.71 10.53
C LEU A 527 -15.48 -26.47 10.93
N ASP A 528 -15.70 -26.24 12.23
CA ASP A 528 -16.34 -25.03 12.73
C ASP A 528 -15.33 -23.87 12.74
N ALA A 529 -15.20 -23.19 11.59
CA ALA A 529 -14.64 -21.86 11.25
C ALA A 529 -13.54 -21.18 12.10
N ALA A 530 -13.55 -21.28 13.43
CA ALA A 530 -12.64 -20.63 14.36
C ALA A 530 -11.39 -21.47 14.70
N ASP A 531 -11.47 -22.81 14.64
CA ASP A 531 -10.34 -23.71 14.95
C ASP A 531 -9.53 -24.12 13.70
N LEU A 532 -9.95 -23.71 12.50
CA LEU A 532 -9.29 -24.01 11.21
C LEU A 532 -7.92 -23.33 11.00
N TRP A 533 -7.56 -22.38 11.87
CA TRP A 533 -6.37 -21.53 11.72
C TRP A 533 -5.34 -21.82 12.80
N TYR A 534 -5.09 -23.10 13.11
CA TYR A 534 -4.14 -23.49 14.15
C TYR A 534 -2.75 -23.69 13.54
N ILE A 535 -2.09 -22.59 13.18
CA ILE A 535 -0.64 -22.56 12.99
C ILE A 535 -0.09 -21.65 14.08
N ASP A 536 0.58 -22.22 15.08
CA ASP A 536 1.09 -21.44 16.18
C ASP A 536 2.45 -20.85 15.81
N SER A 537 2.49 -19.63 15.34
CA SER A 537 3.74 -18.90 15.09
C SER A 537 4.58 -18.60 16.34
N ASP A 538 4.09 -18.91 17.56
CA ASP A 538 4.71 -18.47 18.81
C ASP A 538 5.36 -19.64 19.58
N GLY A 539 6.60 -20.00 19.25
CA GLY A 539 7.32 -21.03 20.01
C GLY A 539 8.49 -21.66 19.25
N PRO A 540 9.21 -22.62 19.85
CA PRO A 540 10.41 -23.17 19.23
C PRO A 540 10.08 -23.73 17.84
N PHE A 541 10.89 -23.39 16.85
CA PHE A 541 10.68 -23.82 15.47
C PHE A 541 11.56 -25.02 15.15
N LYS A 542 10.99 -26.02 14.49
CA LYS A 542 11.71 -27.14 13.90
C LYS A 542 11.92 -26.90 12.41
N GLU A 543 12.95 -27.54 11.86
CA GLU A 543 13.15 -27.64 10.42
C GLU A 543 12.64 -28.99 9.91
N ALA A 544 11.68 -28.94 8.99
CA ALA A 544 11.18 -30.08 8.24
C ALA A 544 11.79 -30.07 6.82
N LYS A 545 12.27 -31.22 6.34
CA LYS A 545 12.78 -31.33 4.98
C LYS A 545 11.65 -31.63 4.00
N TYR A 546 11.64 -30.94 2.87
CA TYR A 546 10.78 -31.33 1.76
C TYR A 546 11.21 -32.71 1.21
N PRO A 547 10.27 -33.58 0.80
CA PRO A 547 10.56 -34.92 0.29
C PRO A 547 11.68 -34.97 -0.77
N ARG A 548 11.65 -34.02 -1.73
CA ARG A 548 12.66 -33.93 -2.79
C ARG A 548 14.06 -33.63 -2.28
N ASP A 549 14.15 -32.79 -1.23
CA ASP A 549 15.42 -32.39 -0.65
C ASP A 549 15.97 -33.54 0.17
N PHE A 550 15.09 -34.24 0.91
CA PHE A 550 15.46 -35.41 1.67
C PHE A 550 16.04 -36.53 0.77
N LEU A 551 15.44 -36.78 -0.40
CA LEU A 551 16.00 -37.69 -1.42
C LEU A 551 17.34 -37.22 -2.02
N ARG A 552 17.70 -35.94 -1.88
CA ARG A 552 18.89 -35.36 -2.54
C ARG A 552 20.10 -35.24 -1.62
N THR A 553 19.93 -34.85 -0.35
CA THR A 553 21.04 -34.24 0.42
C THR A 553 21.78 -35.14 1.40
N SER A 554 21.29 -36.35 1.74
CA SER A 554 22.04 -37.24 2.66
C SER A 554 21.44 -38.62 2.83
N GLY A 555 20.13 -38.78 2.57
CA GLY A 555 19.38 -39.98 2.95
C GLY A 555 19.28 -40.18 4.46
N ILE A 556 19.61 -39.18 5.28
CA ILE A 556 19.51 -39.26 6.74
C ILE A 556 18.52 -38.22 7.27
N GLY A 557 17.51 -38.69 8.00
CA GLY A 557 16.41 -37.87 8.51
C GLY A 557 15.76 -38.52 9.73
N ASP A 558 14.89 -37.76 10.40
CA ASP A 558 14.15 -38.24 11.56
C ASP A 558 12.80 -38.87 11.13
N CYS A 559 11.93 -39.17 12.10
CA CYS A 559 10.63 -39.77 11.81
C CYS A 559 9.72 -38.83 11.01
N ASP A 560 9.92 -37.52 11.08
CA ASP A 560 9.05 -36.55 10.43
C ASP A 560 9.40 -36.46 8.95
N ASP A 561 10.68 -36.23 8.65
CA ASP A 561 11.22 -36.26 7.28
C ASP A 561 10.89 -37.60 6.59
N GLY A 562 11.06 -38.69 7.32
CA GLY A 562 10.81 -40.05 6.86
C GLY A 562 9.35 -40.35 6.53
N THR A 563 8.44 -39.86 7.38
CA THR A 563 7.00 -40.01 7.19
C THR A 563 6.52 -39.18 6.01
N VAL A 564 6.89 -37.91 5.94
CA VAL A 564 6.47 -37.02 4.84
C VAL A 564 6.96 -37.56 3.50
N LEU A 565 8.19 -38.09 3.43
CA LEU A 565 8.73 -38.71 2.21
C LEU A 565 7.94 -39.96 1.78
N LEU A 566 7.76 -40.94 2.66
CA LEU A 566 7.04 -42.18 2.32
C LEU A 566 5.61 -41.87 1.87
N THR A 567 4.96 -41.00 2.62
CA THR A 567 3.58 -40.60 2.38
C THR A 567 3.45 -39.93 1.00
N SER A 568 4.37 -39.02 0.66
CA SER A 568 4.38 -38.35 -0.66
C SER A 568 4.56 -39.35 -1.81
N LEU A 569 5.43 -40.35 -1.64
CA LEU A 569 5.69 -41.37 -2.67
C LEU A 569 4.51 -42.32 -2.86
N LEU A 570 3.86 -42.75 -1.77
CA LEU A 570 2.67 -43.60 -1.81
C LEU A 570 1.48 -42.87 -2.45
N GLU A 571 1.24 -41.62 -2.04
CA GLU A 571 0.18 -40.79 -2.62
C GLU A 571 0.44 -40.49 -4.11
N ALA A 572 1.71 -40.32 -4.54
CA ALA A 572 2.07 -40.09 -5.94
C ALA A 572 1.72 -41.26 -6.88
N VAL A 573 1.57 -42.48 -6.34
CA VAL A 573 1.12 -43.67 -7.09
C VAL A 573 -0.35 -44.03 -6.79
N GLY A 574 -1.07 -43.14 -6.13
CA GLY A 574 -2.50 -43.25 -5.84
C GLY A 574 -2.85 -44.15 -4.65
N ILE A 575 -1.89 -44.45 -3.76
CA ILE A 575 -2.15 -45.20 -2.54
C ILE A 575 -2.53 -44.21 -1.45
N ARG A 576 -3.74 -44.33 -0.91
CA ARG A 576 -4.25 -43.45 0.15
C ARG A 576 -3.52 -43.73 1.46
N THR A 577 -3.18 -42.67 2.17
CA THR A 577 -2.38 -42.71 3.40
C THR A 577 -3.02 -41.97 4.56
N LYS A 578 -2.62 -42.36 5.77
CA LYS A 578 -2.91 -41.70 7.03
C LYS A 578 -1.63 -41.57 7.83
N LEU A 579 -1.44 -40.43 8.49
CA LEU A 579 -0.39 -40.28 9.48
C LEU A 579 -0.85 -40.87 10.82
N VAL A 580 0.07 -41.51 11.52
CA VAL A 580 -0.14 -42.12 12.82
C VAL A 580 0.80 -41.45 13.82
N ASP A 581 0.24 -40.69 14.76
CA ASP A 581 0.94 -40.13 15.92
C ASP A 581 0.76 -41.08 17.09
N VAL A 582 1.87 -41.46 17.71
CA VAL A 582 1.86 -42.22 18.97
C VAL A 582 2.48 -41.41 20.11
N GLY A 583 2.55 -40.08 19.96
CA GLY A 583 3.14 -39.12 20.88
C GLY A 583 4.67 -39.12 20.87
N SER A 584 5.30 -40.30 20.80
CA SER A 584 6.76 -40.48 20.83
C SER A 584 7.42 -40.60 19.44
N SER A 585 6.63 -40.87 18.41
CA SER A 585 7.07 -40.95 17.02
C SER A 585 5.86 -40.79 16.09
N VAL A 586 6.13 -40.39 14.86
CA VAL A 586 5.14 -40.31 13.79
C VAL A 586 5.52 -41.30 12.68
N PHE A 587 4.54 -42.00 12.12
CA PHE A 587 4.71 -42.89 10.98
C PHE A 587 3.48 -42.89 10.08
N VAL A 588 3.50 -43.67 8.99
CA VAL A 588 2.41 -43.72 8.01
C VAL A 588 1.71 -45.07 8.04
N MET A 589 0.40 -45.08 7.80
CA MET A 589 -0.32 -46.28 7.39
C MET A 589 -1.01 -46.05 6.05
N PHE A 590 -1.02 -47.07 5.20
CA PHE A 590 -1.58 -46.96 3.86
C PHE A 590 -2.67 -47.99 3.60
N ASP A 591 -3.60 -47.64 2.71
CA ASP A 591 -4.68 -48.53 2.32
C ASP A 591 -4.16 -49.64 1.40
N SER A 592 -4.17 -50.88 1.91
CA SER A 592 -3.74 -52.05 1.15
C SER A 592 -4.66 -52.35 -0.03
N ARG A 593 -5.90 -51.83 -0.03
CA ARG A 593 -7.01 -52.20 -0.93
C ARG A 593 -7.40 -53.68 -0.88
N LEU A 594 -6.82 -54.46 0.03
CA LEU A 594 -7.18 -55.85 0.25
C LEU A 594 -8.46 -55.93 1.08
N THR A 595 -9.28 -56.92 0.76
CA THR A 595 -10.45 -57.31 1.55
C THR A 595 -10.10 -58.45 2.50
N GLU A 596 -10.97 -58.71 3.48
CA GLU A 596 -10.83 -59.88 4.38
C GLU A 596 -10.75 -61.20 3.59
N LYS A 597 -11.49 -61.29 2.47
CA LYS A 597 -11.45 -62.45 1.58
C LYS A 597 -10.10 -62.59 0.86
N ASP A 598 -9.47 -61.48 0.51
CA ASP A 598 -8.17 -61.48 -0.15
C ASP A 598 -7.08 -61.98 0.82
N ILE A 599 -7.06 -61.49 2.07
CA ILE A 599 -6.08 -61.95 3.07
C ILE A 599 -6.29 -63.42 3.44
N GLU A 600 -7.53 -63.92 3.48
CA GLU A 600 -7.82 -65.35 3.65
C GLU A 600 -7.29 -66.19 2.48
N THR A 601 -7.49 -65.71 1.24
CA THR A 601 -7.02 -66.39 0.02
C THR A 601 -5.50 -66.41 -0.07
N LEU A 602 -4.86 -65.29 0.26
CA LEU A 602 -3.40 -65.12 0.27
C LEU A 602 -2.74 -65.80 1.49
N LYS A 603 -3.54 -66.20 2.48
CA LYS A 603 -3.13 -66.73 3.80
C LYS A 603 -2.19 -65.76 4.52
N ILE A 604 -2.59 -64.49 4.61
CA ILE A 604 -1.88 -63.47 5.38
C ILE A 604 -2.61 -63.29 6.71
N SER A 605 -1.88 -63.27 7.82
CA SER A 605 -2.47 -63.08 9.15
C SER A 605 -3.21 -61.75 9.24
N SER A 606 -4.46 -61.77 9.70
CA SER A 606 -5.27 -60.57 9.91
C SER A 606 -4.68 -59.64 10.97
N GLY A 607 -3.87 -60.16 11.90
CA GLY A 607 -3.16 -59.38 12.92
C GLY A 607 -2.07 -58.44 12.36
N LEU A 608 -1.72 -58.59 11.08
CA LEU A 608 -0.82 -57.67 10.39
C LEU A 608 -1.56 -56.45 9.83
N PHE A 609 -2.88 -56.33 9.97
CA PHE A 609 -3.63 -55.20 9.43
C PHE A 609 -4.38 -54.45 10.51
N ILE A 610 -4.48 -53.13 10.34
CA ILE A 610 -5.38 -52.29 11.14
C ILE A 610 -6.71 -52.16 10.38
N LYS A 611 -7.81 -52.60 11.00
CA LYS A 611 -9.14 -52.50 10.41
C LYS A 611 -9.81 -51.18 10.80
N GLU A 612 -10.06 -50.32 9.82
CA GLU A 612 -10.69 -49.01 10.03
C GLU A 612 -11.57 -48.64 8.82
N ASN A 613 -12.83 -48.27 9.06
CA ASN A 613 -13.81 -47.91 8.02
C ASN A 613 -13.93 -48.94 6.87
N ASP A 614 -14.02 -50.23 7.23
CA ASP A 614 -14.08 -51.37 6.30
C ASP A 614 -12.88 -51.50 5.34
N ARG A 615 -11.74 -50.87 5.68
CA ARG A 615 -10.48 -50.99 4.97
C ARG A 615 -9.42 -51.66 5.83
N LEU A 616 -8.48 -52.33 5.18
CA LEU A 616 -7.31 -52.93 5.81
C LEU A 616 -6.09 -52.04 5.57
N TRP A 617 -5.62 -51.40 6.64
CA TRP A 617 -4.49 -50.49 6.63
C TRP A 617 -3.21 -51.20 7.06
N VAL A 618 -2.12 -50.84 6.39
CA VAL A 618 -0.77 -51.37 6.63
C VAL A 618 0.07 -50.26 7.25
N PRO A 619 0.33 -50.30 8.57
CA PRO A 619 1.21 -49.33 9.22
C PRO A 619 2.67 -49.65 8.90
N VAL A 620 3.46 -48.64 8.54
CA VAL A 620 4.88 -48.77 8.21
C VAL A 620 5.68 -47.80 9.07
N GLU A 621 6.45 -48.36 10.00
CA GLU A 621 7.27 -47.57 10.91
C GLU A 621 8.54 -47.05 10.22
N VAL A 622 8.62 -45.73 10.02
CA VAL A 622 9.72 -45.09 9.30
C VAL A 622 11.04 -45.07 10.08
N THR A 623 11.03 -45.25 11.40
CA THR A 623 12.29 -45.45 12.15
C THR A 623 13.02 -46.74 11.77
N HIS A 624 12.40 -47.59 10.96
CA HIS A 624 12.94 -48.85 10.46
C HIS A 624 13.54 -48.74 9.05
N TYR A 625 13.69 -47.53 8.49
CA TYR A 625 14.51 -47.35 7.29
C TYR A 625 15.91 -47.93 7.46
N GLY A 626 16.35 -48.70 6.46
CA GLY A 626 17.56 -49.52 6.50
C GLY A 626 17.33 -50.98 6.92
N LYS A 627 16.11 -51.33 7.36
CA LYS A 627 15.66 -52.72 7.61
C LYS A 627 14.64 -53.16 6.55
N SER A 628 14.15 -54.41 6.62
CA SER A 628 13.17 -54.91 5.64
C SER A 628 11.79 -54.26 5.82
N PHE A 629 11.01 -54.16 4.73
CA PHE A 629 9.62 -53.71 4.78
C PHE A 629 8.79 -54.52 5.79
N MET A 630 9.02 -55.83 5.88
CA MET A 630 8.31 -56.69 6.83
C MET A 630 8.62 -56.31 8.29
N ASP A 631 9.86 -55.97 8.61
CA ASP A 631 10.24 -55.49 9.96
C ASP A 631 9.59 -54.14 10.27
N ALA A 632 9.57 -53.21 9.30
CA ALA A 632 8.92 -51.92 9.44
C ALA A 632 7.40 -52.04 9.61
N TRP A 633 6.77 -52.99 8.91
CA TRP A 633 5.34 -53.28 9.02
C TRP A 633 4.98 -53.88 10.39
N GLN A 634 5.72 -54.90 10.84
CA GLN A 634 5.49 -55.51 12.16
C GLN A 634 5.71 -54.49 13.28
N ALA A 635 6.78 -53.68 13.21
CA ALA A 635 7.03 -52.62 14.18
C ALA A 635 5.92 -51.55 14.19
N GLY A 636 5.33 -51.24 13.03
CA GLY A 636 4.19 -50.34 12.91
C GLY A 636 2.94 -50.90 13.61
N ILE A 637 2.66 -52.20 13.46
CA ILE A 637 1.56 -52.88 14.15
C ILE A 637 1.76 -52.85 15.67
N ASP A 638 2.95 -53.20 16.14
CA ASP A 638 3.26 -53.25 17.56
C ASP A 638 3.10 -51.86 18.20
N LYS A 639 3.66 -50.82 17.57
CA LYS A 639 3.52 -49.43 18.04
C LYS A 639 2.09 -48.92 17.99
N PHE A 640 1.35 -49.20 16.93
CA PHE A 640 -0.06 -48.81 16.82
C PHE A 640 -0.88 -49.42 17.96
N ASN A 641 -0.73 -50.72 18.19
CA ASN A 641 -1.48 -51.43 19.23
C ASN A 641 -1.10 -50.94 20.63
N SER A 642 0.19 -50.69 20.90
CA SER A 642 0.63 -50.08 22.17
C SER A 642 0.02 -48.70 22.38
N ALA A 643 0.04 -47.82 21.38
CA ALA A 643 -0.51 -46.47 21.49
C ALA A 643 -2.04 -46.46 21.63
N ALA A 644 -2.73 -47.39 20.95
CA ALA A 644 -4.17 -47.57 21.09
C ALA A 644 -4.56 -48.04 22.50
N LEU A 645 -3.71 -48.84 23.17
CA LEU A 645 -3.91 -49.24 24.56
C LEU A 645 -3.63 -48.11 25.55
N GLU A 646 -2.70 -47.21 25.23
CA GLU A 646 -2.29 -46.07 26.05
C GLU A 646 -3.14 -44.81 25.85
N ASP A 647 -4.11 -44.82 24.92
CA ASP A 647 -4.95 -43.68 24.53
C ASP A 647 -4.13 -42.46 24.06
N THR A 648 -3.00 -42.72 23.41
CA THR A 648 -2.07 -41.70 22.87
C THR A 648 -2.15 -41.58 21.35
N LEU A 649 -2.93 -42.44 20.70
CA LEU A 649 -3.04 -42.54 19.25
C LEU A 649 -3.80 -41.35 18.64
N LYS A 650 -3.20 -40.71 17.62
CA LYS A 650 -3.93 -39.80 16.72
C LYS A 650 -3.73 -40.20 15.26
N LEU A 651 -4.81 -40.12 14.50
CA LEU A 651 -4.83 -40.45 13.08
C LEU A 651 -5.21 -39.22 12.26
N VAL A 652 -4.41 -38.93 11.23
CA VAL A 652 -4.66 -37.81 10.31
C VAL A 652 -4.80 -38.35 8.90
N ASP A 653 -5.98 -38.20 8.30
CA ASP A 653 -6.19 -38.52 6.89
C ASP A 653 -5.62 -37.42 6.02
N VAL A 654 -4.64 -37.78 5.19
CA VAL A 654 -3.84 -36.83 4.41
C VAL A 654 -4.70 -36.02 3.45
N HIS A 655 -5.70 -36.66 2.82
CA HIS A 655 -6.61 -35.97 1.90
C HIS A 655 -7.52 -35.00 2.64
N ALA A 656 -8.05 -35.39 3.80
CA ALA A 656 -8.87 -34.51 4.61
C ALA A 656 -8.07 -33.31 5.16
N ALA A 657 -6.81 -33.51 5.52
CA ALA A 657 -5.95 -32.44 6.02
C ALA A 657 -5.53 -31.45 4.91
N TRP A 658 -5.45 -31.87 3.65
CA TRP A 658 -5.19 -30.96 2.52
C TRP A 658 -6.32 -29.97 2.22
N ASP A 659 -7.54 -30.19 2.74
CA ASP A 659 -8.61 -29.18 2.66
C ASP A 659 -8.31 -27.95 3.54
N THR A 660 -7.46 -28.11 4.56
CA THR A 660 -7.08 -27.06 5.51
C THR A 660 -5.67 -26.54 5.27
N TYR A 661 -4.71 -27.45 5.06
CA TYR A 661 -3.30 -27.15 4.89
C TYR A 661 -2.91 -27.24 3.41
N GLN A 662 -2.77 -26.07 2.77
CA GLN A 662 -2.43 -26.01 1.36
C GLN A 662 -1.01 -26.57 1.14
N ARG A 663 -0.90 -27.55 0.24
CA ARG A 663 0.37 -28.13 -0.19
C ARG A 663 1.25 -27.09 -0.85
N MET A 664 2.52 -27.04 -0.47
CA MET A 664 3.46 -26.05 -1.01
C MET A 664 4.69 -26.69 -1.64
N HIS A 665 4.88 -26.39 -2.92
CA HIS A 665 6.02 -26.85 -3.71
C HIS A 665 7.18 -25.84 -3.57
N PRO A 666 8.38 -26.25 -3.11
CA PRO A 666 9.54 -25.37 -3.12
C PRO A 666 9.94 -25.00 -4.56
N SER A 667 10.31 -23.73 -4.76
CA SER A 667 10.71 -23.18 -6.07
C SER A 667 12.14 -23.58 -6.42
N THR A 668 12.33 -24.75 -7.01
CA THR A 668 13.64 -25.17 -7.53
C THR A 668 13.51 -25.81 -8.90
N LYS A 669 14.51 -25.60 -9.77
CA LYS A 669 14.58 -26.28 -11.06
C LYS A 669 14.70 -27.79 -10.83
N PRO A 670 13.82 -28.62 -11.42
CA PRO A 670 13.87 -30.04 -11.19
C PRO A 670 15.19 -30.62 -11.69
N THR A 671 15.86 -31.36 -10.83
CA THR A 671 17.01 -32.20 -11.16
C THR A 671 16.53 -33.64 -11.03
N SER A 672 16.71 -34.49 -12.04
CA SER A 672 16.24 -35.87 -12.00
C SER A 672 17.01 -36.68 -10.95
N ILE A 673 16.30 -37.49 -10.18
CA ILE A 673 16.89 -38.51 -9.30
C ILE A 673 16.69 -39.87 -9.97
N GLU A 674 17.77 -40.58 -10.23
CA GLU A 674 17.70 -41.96 -10.75
C GLU A 674 17.39 -42.93 -9.59
N PRO A 675 16.39 -43.81 -9.73
CA PRO A 675 16.12 -44.82 -8.73
C PRO A 675 17.25 -45.86 -8.67
N PRO A 676 17.38 -46.61 -7.56
CA PRO A 676 18.35 -47.69 -7.46
C PRO A 676 18.17 -48.75 -8.56
N PRO A 677 19.21 -49.58 -8.83
CA PRO A 677 19.12 -50.62 -9.84
C PRO A 677 17.94 -51.56 -9.60
N VAL A 678 17.12 -51.78 -10.64
CA VAL A 678 15.92 -52.65 -10.61
C VAL A 678 16.21 -54.00 -9.97
N LYS A 679 17.38 -54.59 -10.27
CA LYS A 679 17.78 -55.90 -9.74
C LYS A 679 17.93 -55.89 -8.22
N GLU A 680 18.43 -54.81 -7.63
CA GLU A 680 18.59 -54.70 -6.18
C GLU A 680 17.22 -54.60 -5.49
N ILE A 681 16.35 -53.73 -5.99
CA ILE A 681 14.98 -53.55 -5.47
C ILE A 681 14.20 -54.86 -5.58
N ALA A 682 14.25 -55.52 -6.73
CA ALA A 682 13.56 -56.80 -6.95
C ALA A 682 14.04 -57.90 -5.98
N MET A 683 15.34 -57.95 -5.68
CA MET A 683 15.90 -58.92 -4.73
C MET A 683 15.39 -58.70 -3.30
N ARG A 684 15.32 -57.42 -2.86
CA ARG A 684 14.80 -57.04 -1.55
C ARG A 684 13.29 -57.32 -1.43
N VAL A 685 12.53 -56.97 -2.47
CA VAL A 685 11.09 -57.28 -2.53
C VAL A 685 10.84 -58.78 -2.52
N HIS A 686 11.63 -59.57 -3.26
CA HIS A 686 11.52 -61.04 -3.24
C HIS A 686 11.76 -61.62 -1.85
N GLN A 687 12.75 -61.10 -1.10
CA GLN A 687 13.01 -61.49 0.28
C GLN A 687 11.80 -61.18 1.19
N ASN A 688 11.19 -59.99 1.07
CA ASN A 688 9.97 -59.65 1.81
C ASN A 688 8.80 -60.60 1.48
N LEU A 689 8.65 -61.02 0.22
CA LEU A 689 7.60 -61.96 -0.19
C LEU A 689 7.81 -63.36 0.41
N ILE A 690 9.07 -63.79 0.58
CA ILE A 690 9.40 -65.04 1.31
C ILE A 690 9.00 -64.90 2.78
N GLU A 691 9.38 -63.80 3.44
CA GLU A 691 9.05 -63.55 4.85
C GLU A 691 7.54 -63.47 5.08
N LEU A 692 6.81 -62.77 4.21
CA LEU A 692 5.34 -62.73 4.23
C LEU A 692 4.74 -64.13 4.05
N LYS A 693 5.41 -65.00 3.30
CA LYS A 693 4.94 -66.37 3.10
C LYS A 693 5.00 -67.18 4.37
N GLU A 694 6.13 -67.09 5.08
CA GLU A 694 6.42 -67.79 6.34
C GLU A 694 5.52 -67.33 7.48
N LEU A 695 5.20 -66.04 7.55
CA LEU A 695 4.30 -65.47 8.56
C LEU A 695 2.84 -65.91 8.42
N GLY A 696 2.45 -66.45 7.26
CA GLY A 696 1.11 -66.99 7.00
C GLY A 696 0.93 -68.48 7.29
N GLU A 697 2.01 -69.18 7.69
CA GLU A 697 2.00 -70.63 7.96
C GLU A 697 1.98 -71.00 9.45
N ASN A 698 2.00 -70.00 10.34
CA ASN A 698 1.78 -70.12 11.78
C ASN A 698 0.43 -69.49 12.18
#